data_AF-A0ABD3LJE4-F1
#
_entry.id   AF-A0ABD3LJE4-F1
#
_cell.length_a   1.000
_cell.length_b   1.000
_cell.length_c   1.000
_cell.angle_alpha   90.00
_cell.angle_beta   90.00
_cell.angle_gamma   90.00
#
_symmetry.space_group_name_H-M   'P 1'
#
loop_
_entity.id
_entity.type
_entity.pdbx_description
1 polymer ?
#
loop_
_entity_poly.entity_id
_entity_poly.type
_entity_poly.pdbx_seq_one_letter_code
_entity_poly.pdbx_strand_id
1 'polypeptide(L)'
;MSGGNEFRFFLSRDINLPVTLRVKNLKRLCLLSARQTQINHAAEERKAELYVECSLYIDGAPFGLPTRTRLESAGPPYLWNELITLSTKYRDLTAHSQLALTVWDVSCGKEEGLIGGATILLFSSKKQLKTGKQKLRLWQGKEADGSFPTITPGKVPKHERGELERLEKLMNKYEKGQIQRIDWLDHLAFKAMDKVKERESNKIGNSHLYLVVDFCSFEHQVESGAIFLPPPIVLTNELVIVWDPEVGRINPSEHKQLKLARSLTRGIIDKDLKPNSTQRKSIQKLLKYPPTRTLSGDERQLLWKFRFSLMSEKRALTKFLRCVEWSDVQEAKQALELMGRWETIDVCDALELLSPVFKSEEVRAYAVNVLERADDEELQCYLLQLVQALCFERSVKSCLSQFLVQRSLRNIELASFLRWYVAVELHDCVFAKRYYCTYEILEEHMLKLASVVNGNEDGFKLWQNLVRQTELTAQLCSIMRDVRNVRGNTQKKIEKLRQLLSGLLSELTYFEESSIFKSALHPLRLTFRTASGGSCKIIFKKGDDIRQDQLVIQMVSLMDRLLKSENLDLCLTPYKVLATGQDEGMLEFIPSRSLAQKFHPDEHGPFGITATCLDTFIKSCAGYSVITYILGIGDRLIVSFKNPYPLCNQIVSKFHVRALNFGSRKLSNILTNFVKTCKGYYQSLKTARRKTQSLKTARLKTQSLKTARL
;
A
#
# COMPACT_ATOMS: atom_id res chain seq x y z
N MET A 1 -33.67 8.87 13.60
CA MET A 1 -34.43 8.13 12.56
C MET A 1 -33.50 7.82 11.40
N SER A 2 -33.69 6.63 10.80
CA SER A 2 -32.92 5.99 9.71
C SER A 2 -31.43 5.74 9.97
N GLY A 3 -31.11 4.91 10.96
CA GLY A 3 -29.88 4.13 10.93
C GLY A 3 -30.03 3.05 9.86
N GLY A 4 -29.37 3.23 8.72
CA GLY A 4 -29.29 2.19 7.70
C GLY A 4 -28.62 0.97 8.31
N ASN A 5 -29.35 -0.15 8.43
CA ASN A 5 -28.73 -1.44 8.69
C ASN A 5 -27.83 -1.73 7.49
N GLU A 6 -26.52 -1.44 7.60
CA GLU A 6 -25.51 -2.01 6.73
C GLU A 6 -25.72 -3.53 6.74
N PHE A 7 -26.11 -4.11 5.60
CA PHE A 7 -26.16 -5.55 5.44
C PHE A 7 -24.73 -6.08 5.45
N ARG A 8 -24.20 -6.38 6.65
CA ARG A 8 -22.94 -7.11 6.79
C ARG A 8 -23.22 -8.59 6.58
N PHE A 9 -22.45 -9.21 5.69
CA PHE A 9 -22.42 -10.66 5.49
C PHE A 9 -21.04 -11.15 5.91
N PHE A 10 -20.97 -12.33 6.52
CA PHE A 10 -19.70 -13.02 6.79
C PHE A 10 -19.47 -14.09 5.73
N LEU A 11 -18.24 -14.25 5.26
CA LEU A 11 -17.88 -15.43 4.48
C LEU A 11 -17.60 -16.59 5.43
N SER A 12 -17.94 -17.81 5.02
CA SER A 12 -17.65 -19.03 5.79
C SER A 12 -16.16 -19.10 6.20
N ARG A 13 -15.25 -18.65 5.32
CA ARG A 13 -13.80 -18.56 5.53
C ARG A 13 -13.38 -17.71 6.74
N ASP A 14 -14.17 -16.70 7.07
CA ASP A 14 -13.88 -15.77 8.15
C ASP A 14 -14.21 -16.39 9.52
N ILE A 15 -14.98 -17.49 9.54
CA ILE A 15 -15.47 -18.14 10.76
C ILE A 15 -14.51 -19.27 11.18
N ASN A 16 -13.72 -19.02 12.23
CA ASN A 16 -12.80 -19.99 12.83
C ASN A 16 -13.43 -20.83 13.96
N LEU A 17 -14.71 -21.14 13.86
CA LEU A 17 -15.45 -21.94 14.85
C LEU A 17 -15.70 -23.36 14.30
N PRO A 18 -15.74 -24.39 15.17
CA PRO A 18 -16.13 -25.74 14.75
C PRO A 18 -17.59 -25.77 14.31
N VAL A 19 -17.91 -26.65 13.37
CA VAL A 19 -19.29 -26.87 12.92
C VAL A 19 -20.05 -27.60 14.03
N THR A 20 -21.12 -26.97 14.50
CA THR A 20 -21.93 -27.43 15.62
C THR A 20 -23.39 -27.52 15.23
N LEU A 21 -24.06 -28.58 15.67
CA LEU A 21 -25.50 -28.78 15.47
C LEU A 21 -26.11 -29.41 16.71
N ARG A 22 -27.38 -29.11 17.00
CA ARG A 22 -28.10 -29.72 18.12
C ARG A 22 -29.14 -30.71 17.60
N VAL A 23 -29.01 -31.98 17.98
CA VAL A 23 -29.98 -33.03 17.67
C VAL A 23 -31.06 -33.00 18.75
N LYS A 24 -32.30 -32.66 18.39
CA LYS A 24 -33.36 -32.41 19.38
C LYS A 24 -34.19 -33.65 19.69
N ASN A 25 -34.98 -34.10 18.71
CA ASN A 25 -35.88 -35.22 18.89
C ASN A 25 -36.22 -35.92 17.58
N LEU A 26 -36.66 -37.16 17.74
CA LEU A 26 -37.27 -37.95 16.67
C LEU A 26 -38.79 -37.83 16.80
N LYS A 27 -39.43 -37.19 15.83
CA LYS A 27 -40.88 -37.10 15.74
C LYS A 27 -41.43 -38.19 14.83
N ARG A 28 -42.25 -39.05 15.41
CA ARG A 28 -43.22 -39.86 14.67
C ARG A 28 -44.55 -39.12 14.74
N LEU A 29 -45.15 -38.78 13.61
CA LEU A 29 -46.52 -38.29 13.60
C LEU A 29 -47.42 -39.48 14.01
N CYS A 30 -47.97 -39.41 15.22
CA CYS A 30 -48.94 -40.30 15.88
C CYS A 30 -48.94 -41.80 15.54
N LEU A 31 -48.62 -42.65 16.53
CA LEU A 31 -49.23 -43.98 16.65
C LEU A 31 -50.02 -44.05 17.97
N LEU A 32 -51.34 -44.12 17.83
CA LEU A 32 -52.15 -45.02 18.64
C LEU A 32 -51.90 -46.44 18.12
N SER A 33 -51.74 -47.38 19.06
CA SER A 33 -51.89 -48.84 18.91
C SER A 33 -52.33 -49.35 17.54
N ALA A 34 -51.47 -50.14 16.87
CA ALA A 34 -51.88 -51.27 16.02
C ALA A 34 -50.68 -52.01 15.43
N ARG A 35 -50.21 -53.05 16.14
CA ARG A 35 -49.84 -54.34 15.55
C ARG A 35 -50.09 -55.45 16.58
N GLN A 36 -51.37 -55.66 16.91
CA GLN A 36 -51.85 -56.98 17.24
C GLN A 36 -52.35 -57.62 15.93
N THR A 37 -51.57 -58.54 15.39
CA THR A 37 -52.08 -59.63 14.55
C THR A 37 -51.03 -60.73 14.53
N GLN A 38 -51.22 -61.66 15.48
CA GLN A 38 -50.87 -63.09 15.48
C GLN A 38 -49.49 -63.51 14.96
N ILE A 39 -48.59 -63.89 15.89
CA ILE A 39 -48.19 -65.28 16.16
C ILE A 39 -47.32 -65.30 17.44
N ASN A 40 -47.51 -66.36 18.22
CA ASN A 40 -47.09 -66.58 19.60
C ASN A 40 -45.57 -66.50 19.87
N HIS A 41 -45.18 -65.79 20.94
CA HIS A 41 -44.49 -66.29 22.15
C HIS A 41 -43.76 -65.14 22.86
N ALA A 42 -43.72 -65.22 24.19
CA ALA A 42 -43.17 -64.25 25.13
C ALA A 42 -41.95 -63.47 24.62
N ALA A 43 -42.13 -62.18 24.33
CA ALA A 43 -41.07 -61.20 24.27
C ALA A 43 -41.52 -60.01 25.11
N GLU A 44 -40.80 -59.72 26.19
CA GLU A 44 -40.90 -58.44 26.89
C GLU A 44 -40.94 -57.31 25.84
N GLU A 45 -41.84 -56.33 26.00
CA GLU A 45 -41.85 -55.12 25.18
C GLU A 45 -40.50 -54.40 25.35
N ARG A 46 -39.51 -54.79 24.55
CA ARG A 46 -38.19 -54.15 24.56
C ARG A 46 -38.34 -52.76 23.99
N LYS A 47 -38.04 -51.76 24.81
CA LYS A 47 -37.95 -50.36 24.38
C LYS A 47 -36.77 -50.24 23.44
N ALA A 48 -36.98 -49.64 22.27
CA ALA A 48 -35.89 -49.37 21.33
C ALA A 48 -34.91 -48.35 21.95
N GLU A 49 -33.62 -48.60 21.79
CA GLU A 49 -32.56 -47.75 22.31
C GLU A 49 -31.88 -47.08 21.14
N LEU A 50 -32.08 -45.76 21.00
CA LEU A 50 -31.74 -45.06 19.77
C LEU A 50 -30.58 -44.10 19.95
N TYR A 51 -29.69 -44.04 18.96
CA TYR A 51 -28.69 -42.99 18.82
C TYR A 51 -28.64 -42.46 17.38
N VAL A 52 -28.11 -41.25 17.21
CA VAL A 52 -27.96 -40.59 15.91
C VAL A 52 -26.48 -40.43 15.60
N GLU A 53 -26.05 -40.96 14.46
CA GLU A 53 -24.71 -40.75 13.92
C GLU A 53 -24.73 -39.60 12.90
N CYS A 54 -23.78 -38.66 13.05
CA CYS A 54 -23.62 -37.48 12.22
C CYS A 54 -22.30 -37.56 11.44
N SER A 55 -22.37 -37.58 10.11
CA SER A 55 -21.21 -37.66 9.22
C SER A 55 -21.23 -36.46 8.25
N LEU A 56 -20.07 -35.81 8.07
CA LEU A 56 -19.91 -34.69 7.16
C LEU A 56 -19.32 -35.18 5.83
N TYR A 57 -19.86 -34.69 4.72
CA TYR A 57 -19.32 -34.94 3.38
C TYR A 57 -19.00 -33.61 2.71
N ILE A 58 -17.81 -33.49 2.13
CA ILE A 58 -17.38 -32.34 1.35
C ILE A 58 -17.15 -32.81 -0.08
N ASP A 59 -17.88 -32.20 -1.02
CA ASP A 59 -17.80 -32.49 -2.46
C ASP A 59 -17.93 -33.99 -2.80
N GLY A 60 -18.74 -34.73 -2.02
CA GLY A 60 -19.01 -36.15 -2.20
C GLY A 60 -18.10 -37.11 -1.43
N ALA A 61 -17.04 -36.62 -0.78
CA ALA A 61 -16.13 -37.44 0.02
C ALA A 61 -16.43 -37.30 1.53
N PRO A 62 -16.38 -38.39 2.32
CA PRO A 62 -16.52 -38.31 3.77
C PRO A 62 -15.37 -37.49 4.36
N PHE A 63 -15.70 -36.53 5.23
CA PHE A 63 -14.74 -35.59 5.80
C PHE A 63 -14.84 -35.57 7.32
N GLY A 64 -13.75 -35.95 7.98
CA GLY A 64 -13.69 -36.07 9.43
C GLY A 64 -14.27 -37.39 9.96
N LEU A 65 -14.29 -37.52 11.29
CA LEU A 65 -14.84 -38.69 11.99
C LEU A 65 -16.35 -38.53 12.21
N PRO A 66 -17.16 -39.60 12.02
CA PRO A 66 -18.56 -39.60 12.44
C PRO A 66 -18.70 -39.33 13.94
N THR A 67 -19.66 -38.49 14.31
CA THR A 67 -19.94 -38.16 15.72
C THR A 67 -21.33 -38.67 16.10
N ARG A 68 -21.44 -39.37 17.23
CA ARG A 68 -22.69 -39.98 17.70
C ARG A 68 -23.29 -39.21 18.87
N THR A 69 -24.61 -39.18 18.94
CA THR A 69 -25.32 -38.76 20.17
C THR A 69 -25.22 -39.85 21.24
N ARG A 70 -25.56 -39.48 22.47
CA ARG A 70 -25.85 -40.44 23.54
C ARG A 70 -27.01 -41.35 23.15
N LEU A 71 -26.98 -42.56 23.72
CA LEU A 71 -28.06 -43.54 23.59
C LEU A 71 -29.27 -43.06 24.39
N GLU A 72 -30.46 -43.10 23.77
CA GLU A 72 -31.73 -42.75 24.40
C GLU A 72 -32.61 -43.99 24.54
N SER A 73 -32.91 -44.37 25.79
CA SER A 73 -33.67 -45.56 26.17
C SER A 73 -35.03 -45.23 26.84
N ALA A 74 -35.38 -43.95 27.00
CA ALA A 74 -36.61 -43.51 27.66
C ALA A 74 -37.91 -43.83 26.89
N GLY A 75 -37.80 -44.26 25.62
CA GLY A 75 -38.93 -44.54 24.73
C GLY A 75 -39.48 -43.29 24.04
N PRO A 76 -40.52 -43.42 23.19
CA PRO A 76 -41.06 -42.28 22.45
C PRO A 76 -41.79 -41.29 23.38
N PRO A 77 -41.53 -39.96 23.28
CA PRO A 77 -40.68 -39.31 22.29
C PRO A 77 -39.18 -39.34 22.65
N TYR A 78 -38.35 -39.79 21.71
CA TYR A 78 -36.89 -39.77 21.86
C TYR A 78 -36.36 -38.32 21.83
N LEU A 79 -35.73 -37.89 22.91
CA LEU A 79 -35.32 -36.51 23.19
C LEU A 79 -33.83 -36.43 23.58
N TRP A 80 -32.94 -36.30 22.60
CA TRP A 80 -31.51 -36.13 22.88
C TRP A 80 -31.17 -34.72 23.40
N ASN A 81 -31.71 -33.69 22.76
CA ASN A 81 -31.35 -32.27 22.98
C ASN A 81 -29.82 -32.02 23.12
N GLU A 82 -29.01 -32.77 22.38
CA GLU A 82 -27.57 -32.82 22.52
C GLU A 82 -26.88 -31.96 21.47
N LEU A 83 -25.87 -31.19 21.87
CA LEU A 83 -25.03 -30.40 20.96
C LEU A 83 -23.85 -31.25 20.47
N ILE A 84 -23.87 -31.58 19.19
CA ILE A 84 -22.80 -32.29 18.49
C ILE A 84 -21.82 -31.29 17.88
N THR A 85 -20.54 -31.49 18.15
CA THR A 85 -19.44 -30.71 17.56
C THR A 85 -18.66 -31.59 16.61
N LEU A 86 -18.59 -31.19 15.34
CA LEU A 86 -17.79 -31.87 14.33
C LEU A 86 -16.34 -31.37 14.40
N SER A 87 -15.40 -32.21 13.96
CA SER A 87 -13.96 -31.87 13.90
C SER A 87 -13.61 -30.80 12.86
N THR A 88 -14.57 -30.45 11.99
CA THR A 88 -14.40 -29.49 10.89
C THR A 88 -14.82 -28.08 11.31
N LYS A 89 -14.14 -27.05 10.79
CA LYS A 89 -14.52 -25.64 11.03
C LYS A 89 -15.35 -25.08 9.88
N TYR A 90 -16.14 -24.04 10.16
CA TYR A 90 -16.97 -23.38 9.14
C TYR A 90 -16.14 -22.85 7.96
N ARG A 91 -14.88 -22.44 8.20
CA ARG A 91 -13.95 -21.97 7.15
C ARG A 91 -13.53 -23.03 6.13
N ASP A 92 -13.63 -24.30 6.49
CA ASP A 92 -13.21 -25.41 5.64
C ASP A 92 -14.36 -25.92 4.75
N LEU A 93 -15.59 -25.41 4.97
CA LEU A 93 -16.78 -25.84 4.25
C LEU A 93 -16.88 -25.23 2.84
N THR A 94 -17.26 -26.07 1.88
CA THR A 94 -17.57 -25.71 0.49
C THR A 94 -19.07 -25.49 0.31
N ALA A 95 -19.48 -24.90 -0.82
CA ALA A 95 -20.89 -24.70 -1.14
C ALA A 95 -21.69 -26.02 -1.24
N HIS A 96 -20.99 -27.14 -1.48
CA HIS A 96 -21.58 -28.47 -1.62
C HIS A 96 -21.41 -29.36 -0.38
N SER A 97 -20.96 -28.81 0.76
CA SER A 97 -20.87 -29.59 2.00
C SER A 97 -22.23 -30.10 2.45
N GLN A 98 -22.32 -31.41 2.70
CA GLN A 98 -23.52 -32.14 3.11
C GLN A 98 -23.34 -32.72 4.50
N LEU A 99 -24.40 -32.70 5.29
CA LEU A 99 -24.48 -33.40 6.57
C LEU A 99 -25.41 -34.60 6.42
N ALA A 100 -24.88 -35.79 6.66
CA ALA A 100 -25.59 -37.07 6.67
C ALA A 100 -25.89 -37.46 8.13
N LEU A 101 -27.15 -37.76 8.44
CA LEU A 101 -27.59 -38.19 9.77
C LEU A 101 -28.28 -39.55 9.68
N THR A 102 -27.78 -40.54 10.39
CA THR A 102 -28.34 -41.90 10.44
C THR A 102 -28.82 -42.23 11.85
N VAL A 103 -30.04 -42.76 11.97
CA VAL A 103 -30.61 -43.21 13.25
C VAL A 103 -30.49 -44.72 13.36
N TRP A 104 -29.92 -45.18 14.47
CA TRP A 104 -29.64 -46.58 14.77
C TRP A 104 -30.40 -47.04 16.01
N ASP A 105 -30.83 -48.30 16.04
CA ASP A 105 -31.45 -48.99 17.16
C ASP A 105 -30.54 -50.13 17.64
N VAL A 106 -30.22 -50.13 18.94
CA VAL A 106 -29.27 -51.08 19.53
C VAL A 106 -29.98 -52.15 20.37
N SER A 107 -31.31 -52.16 20.41
CA SER A 107 -32.12 -53.07 21.25
C SER A 107 -31.99 -54.56 20.89
N CYS A 108 -31.55 -54.88 19.67
CA CYS A 108 -31.23 -56.24 19.21
C CYS A 108 -29.71 -56.44 19.25
N GLY A 109 -29.16 -56.83 20.41
CA GLY A 109 -27.72 -56.97 20.68
C GLY A 109 -26.89 -57.98 19.84
N LYS A 110 -27.14 -58.11 18.54
CA LYS A 110 -26.29 -58.82 17.57
C LYS A 110 -25.97 -58.01 16.31
N GLU A 111 -26.82 -57.07 15.86
CA GLU A 111 -26.53 -56.11 14.77
C GLU A 111 -27.30 -54.81 15.01
N GLU A 112 -26.68 -53.64 14.79
CA GLU A 112 -27.33 -52.34 14.93
C GLU A 112 -28.49 -52.21 13.92
N GLY A 113 -29.73 -52.13 14.42
CA GLY A 113 -30.93 -52.02 13.61
C GLY A 113 -31.05 -50.64 12.97
N LEU A 114 -30.86 -50.56 11.66
CA LEU A 114 -30.98 -49.30 10.92
C LEU A 114 -32.43 -48.80 10.87
N ILE A 115 -32.72 -47.69 11.57
CA ILE A 115 -34.04 -47.04 11.52
C ILE A 115 -34.19 -46.21 10.25
N GLY A 116 -33.17 -45.44 9.89
CA GLY A 116 -33.13 -44.68 8.64
C GLY A 116 -32.24 -43.44 8.68
N GLY A 117 -31.91 -42.95 7.48
CA GLY A 117 -30.96 -41.86 7.25
C GLY A 117 -31.58 -40.67 6.52
N ALA A 118 -30.94 -39.50 6.70
CA ALA A 118 -31.27 -38.27 6.01
C ALA A 118 -30.03 -37.39 5.77
N THR A 119 -29.89 -36.88 4.55
CA THR A 119 -28.80 -36.00 4.14
C THR A 119 -29.31 -34.59 3.81
N ILE A 120 -28.60 -33.56 4.29
CA ILE A 120 -28.93 -32.15 4.05
C ILE A 120 -27.68 -31.33 3.68
N LEU A 121 -27.78 -30.55 2.60
CA LEU A 121 -26.77 -29.52 2.27
C LEU A 121 -26.71 -28.45 3.36
N LEU A 122 -25.52 -28.10 3.84
CA LEU A 122 -25.33 -27.03 4.82
C LEU A 122 -25.61 -25.65 4.23
N PHE A 123 -25.37 -25.46 2.94
CA PHE A 123 -25.70 -24.23 2.22
C PHE A 123 -27.01 -24.37 1.42
N SER A 124 -27.71 -23.25 1.27
CA SER A 124 -28.89 -23.12 0.41
C SER A 124 -28.50 -22.94 -1.06
N SER A 125 -29.46 -23.00 -1.98
CA SER A 125 -29.23 -22.70 -3.41
C SER A 125 -28.73 -21.27 -3.65
N LYS A 126 -28.92 -20.36 -2.68
CA LYS A 126 -28.37 -18.99 -2.69
C LYS A 126 -26.98 -18.91 -2.07
N LYS A 127 -26.29 -20.03 -1.83
CA LYS A 127 -24.99 -20.13 -1.14
C LYS A 127 -24.97 -19.60 0.29
N GLN A 128 -26.13 -19.45 0.92
CA GLN A 128 -26.25 -19.01 2.32
C GLN A 128 -26.30 -20.21 3.26
N LEU A 129 -25.58 -20.15 4.38
CA LEU A 129 -25.56 -21.18 5.42
C LEU A 129 -26.96 -21.36 6.03
N LYS A 130 -27.43 -22.60 6.15
CA LYS A 130 -28.69 -22.93 6.81
C LYS A 130 -28.52 -22.77 8.33
N THR A 131 -29.51 -22.14 8.95
CA THR A 131 -29.50 -21.80 10.38
C THR A 131 -30.85 -22.11 11.01
N GLY A 132 -30.88 -22.32 12.32
CA GLY A 132 -32.08 -22.62 13.10
C GLY A 132 -32.61 -24.04 12.89
N LYS A 133 -33.85 -24.26 13.34
CA LYS A 133 -34.50 -25.57 13.34
C LYS A 133 -34.80 -26.05 11.92
N GLN A 134 -34.42 -27.30 11.63
CA GLN A 134 -34.70 -28.00 10.38
C GLN A 134 -35.33 -29.35 10.69
N LYS A 135 -36.50 -29.61 10.07
CA LYS A 135 -37.16 -30.92 10.11
C LYS A 135 -36.70 -31.78 8.93
N LEU A 136 -36.07 -32.93 9.20
CA LEU A 136 -35.53 -33.85 8.20
C LEU A 136 -36.36 -35.13 8.13
N ARG A 137 -36.81 -35.53 6.95
CA ARG A 137 -37.50 -36.81 6.71
C ARG A 137 -36.47 -37.94 6.65
N LEU A 138 -36.64 -38.95 7.49
CA LEU A 138 -35.79 -40.14 7.48
C LEU A 138 -36.30 -41.15 6.44
N TRP A 139 -35.37 -41.74 5.72
CA TRP A 139 -35.62 -42.83 4.78
C TRP A 139 -35.47 -44.17 5.50
N GLN A 140 -36.60 -44.84 5.74
CA GLN A 140 -36.62 -46.08 6.54
C GLN A 140 -35.73 -47.16 5.92
N GLY A 141 -34.87 -47.78 6.74
CA GLY A 141 -33.98 -48.86 6.32
C GLY A 141 -32.87 -48.47 5.33
N LYS A 142 -32.58 -47.16 5.16
CA LYS A 142 -31.48 -46.67 4.32
C LYS A 142 -30.53 -45.79 5.13
N GLU A 143 -29.23 -46.00 4.99
CA GLU A 143 -28.19 -45.17 5.61
C GLU A 143 -28.07 -43.83 4.87
N ALA A 144 -27.72 -42.76 5.59
CA ALA A 144 -27.54 -41.45 5.00
C ALA A 144 -26.27 -41.42 4.12
N ASP A 145 -26.43 -41.00 2.87
CA ASP A 145 -25.35 -40.98 1.88
C ASP A 145 -24.90 -39.55 1.56
N GLY A 146 -23.61 -39.39 1.24
CA GLY A 146 -23.03 -38.11 0.80
C GLY A 146 -22.98 -37.91 -0.71
N SER A 147 -23.69 -38.72 -1.50
CA SER A 147 -23.61 -38.66 -2.97
C SER A 147 -24.24 -37.38 -3.53
N PHE A 148 -23.87 -36.99 -4.75
CA PHE A 148 -24.40 -35.81 -5.41
C PHE A 148 -24.99 -36.19 -6.78
N PRO A 149 -26.33 -36.30 -6.93
CA PRO A 149 -27.39 -36.06 -5.94
C PRO A 149 -27.59 -37.19 -4.92
N THR A 150 -27.91 -36.84 -3.66
CA THR A 150 -28.12 -37.80 -2.56
C THR A 150 -29.36 -38.69 -2.77
N ILE A 151 -29.25 -39.96 -2.36
CA ILE A 151 -30.31 -40.97 -2.40
C ILE A 151 -31.26 -40.83 -1.20
N THR A 152 -30.82 -40.16 -0.13
CA THR A 152 -31.56 -39.93 1.13
C THR A 152 -31.81 -38.45 1.43
N PRO A 153 -32.44 -37.67 0.53
CA PRO A 153 -32.65 -36.25 0.77
C PRO A 153 -33.54 -36.00 2.00
N GLY A 154 -33.00 -35.31 3.00
CA GLY A 154 -33.70 -35.01 4.24
C GLY A 154 -34.78 -33.92 4.10
N LYS A 155 -34.67 -33.03 3.10
CA LYS A 155 -35.75 -32.09 2.78
C LYS A 155 -36.70 -32.69 1.76
N VAL A 156 -37.98 -32.82 2.14
CA VAL A 156 -39.10 -33.26 1.29
C VAL A 156 -39.05 -32.59 -0.09
N PRO A 157 -39.35 -33.23 -1.22
CA PRO A 157 -39.34 -32.61 -2.56
C PRO A 157 -40.34 -31.44 -2.71
N LYS A 158 -40.05 -30.44 -3.57
CA LYS A 158 -40.84 -29.18 -3.68
C LYS A 158 -42.35 -29.37 -3.94
N HIS A 159 -42.75 -30.44 -4.62
CA HIS A 159 -44.15 -30.74 -4.93
C HIS A 159 -44.97 -31.23 -3.72
N GLU A 160 -44.30 -31.73 -2.67
CA GLU A 160 -44.90 -32.20 -1.41
C GLU A 160 -44.80 -31.18 -0.26
N ARG A 161 -44.16 -30.00 -0.49
CA ARG A 161 -43.77 -29.06 0.60
C ARG A 161 -44.90 -28.19 1.17
N GLY A 162 -45.99 -27.99 0.43
CA GLY A 162 -47.24 -27.34 0.88
C GLY A 162 -47.11 -26.11 1.78
N GLU A 163 -48.12 -25.90 2.64
CA GLU A 163 -48.18 -24.82 3.63
C GLU A 163 -47.22 -25.03 4.83
N LEU A 164 -46.77 -26.26 5.07
CA LEU A 164 -45.89 -26.61 6.20
C LEU A 164 -44.48 -25.99 6.10
N GLU A 165 -43.87 -25.95 4.90
CA GLU A 165 -42.56 -25.30 4.72
C GLU A 165 -42.66 -23.78 4.85
N ARG A 166 -43.76 -23.18 4.39
CA ARG A 166 -44.04 -21.75 4.56
C ARG A 166 -44.10 -21.38 6.03
N LEU A 167 -44.83 -22.17 6.83
CA LEU A 167 -44.94 -22.00 8.27
C LEU A 167 -43.60 -22.19 8.99
N GLU A 168 -42.78 -23.17 8.60
CA GLU A 168 -41.43 -23.37 9.17
C GLU A 168 -40.50 -22.19 8.86
N LYS A 169 -40.54 -21.64 7.63
CA LYS A 169 -39.79 -20.43 7.26
C LYS A 169 -40.23 -19.22 8.07
N LEU A 170 -41.53 -19.03 8.28
CA LEU A 170 -42.06 -17.92 9.08
C LEU A 170 -41.71 -18.07 10.57
N MET A 171 -41.82 -19.28 11.13
CA MET A 171 -41.40 -19.57 12.51
C MET A 171 -39.92 -19.28 12.71
N ASN A 172 -39.06 -19.68 11.77
CA ASN A 172 -37.64 -19.37 11.82
C ASN A 172 -37.35 -17.85 11.73
N LYS A 173 -38.19 -17.05 11.04
CA LYS A 173 -38.09 -15.59 11.05
C LYS A 173 -38.54 -14.97 12.37
N TYR A 174 -39.62 -15.52 12.95
CA TYR A 174 -40.12 -15.12 14.27
C TYR A 174 -39.10 -15.40 15.38
N GLU A 175 -38.50 -16.60 15.41
CA GLU A 175 -37.45 -16.96 16.38
C GLU A 175 -36.21 -16.06 16.26
N LYS A 176 -35.90 -15.56 15.05
CA LYS A 176 -34.81 -14.62 14.78
C LYS A 176 -35.13 -13.15 15.13
N GLY A 177 -36.34 -12.85 15.59
CA GLY A 177 -36.78 -11.47 15.87
C GLY A 177 -36.99 -10.61 14.61
N GLN A 178 -37.08 -11.23 13.42
CA GLN A 178 -37.41 -10.52 12.18
C GLN A 178 -38.91 -10.24 12.04
N ILE A 179 -39.73 -10.88 12.87
CA ILE A 179 -41.15 -10.62 13.05
C ILE A 179 -41.31 -10.07 14.47
N GLN A 180 -42.00 -8.94 14.59
CA GLN A 180 -42.26 -8.31 15.88
C GLN A 180 -43.11 -9.23 16.76
N ARG A 181 -42.71 -9.43 18.01
CA ARG A 181 -43.49 -10.21 18.98
C ARG A 181 -44.68 -9.40 19.47
N ILE A 182 -45.86 -10.00 19.43
CA ILE A 182 -47.11 -9.42 19.90
C ILE A 182 -47.85 -10.55 20.63
N ASP A 183 -47.69 -10.63 21.95
CA ASP A 183 -48.06 -11.80 22.74
C ASP A 183 -49.49 -12.32 22.48
N TRP A 184 -50.48 -11.43 22.47
CA TRP A 184 -51.89 -11.83 22.24
C TRP A 184 -52.13 -12.39 20.83
N LEU A 185 -51.47 -11.83 19.81
CA LEU A 185 -51.61 -12.26 18.42
C LEU A 185 -50.79 -13.53 18.16
N ASP A 186 -49.62 -13.64 18.79
CA ASP A 186 -48.74 -14.81 18.72
C ASP A 186 -49.44 -16.04 19.29
N HIS A 187 -50.15 -15.91 20.41
CA HIS A 187 -50.96 -17.01 20.96
C HIS A 187 -52.05 -17.49 19.99
N LEU A 188 -52.74 -16.57 19.31
CA LEU A 188 -53.75 -16.91 18.30
C LEU A 188 -53.11 -17.52 17.04
N ALA A 189 -51.97 -16.98 16.60
CA ALA A 189 -51.21 -17.45 15.46
C ALA A 189 -50.67 -18.87 15.69
N PHE A 190 -50.08 -19.15 16.86
CA PHE A 190 -49.61 -20.49 17.22
C PHE A 190 -50.76 -21.49 17.26
N LYS A 191 -51.90 -21.13 17.84
CA LYS A 191 -53.10 -21.98 17.85
C LYS A 191 -53.64 -22.25 16.44
N ALA A 192 -53.62 -21.26 15.56
CA ALA A 192 -54.01 -21.43 14.16
C ALA A 192 -52.99 -22.28 13.38
N MET A 193 -51.70 -22.09 13.63
CA MET A 193 -50.62 -22.90 13.05
C MET A 193 -50.74 -24.37 13.44
N ASP A 194 -51.08 -24.66 14.70
CA ASP A 194 -51.26 -26.05 15.15
C ASP A 194 -52.47 -26.71 14.48
N LYS A 195 -53.58 -25.98 14.29
CA LYS A 195 -54.72 -26.46 13.47
C LYS A 195 -54.34 -26.74 12.01
N VAL A 196 -53.46 -25.92 11.42
CA VAL A 196 -52.96 -26.15 10.04
C VAL A 196 -52.04 -27.36 9.99
N LYS A 197 -51.14 -27.52 10.97
CA LYS A 197 -50.27 -28.71 11.08
C LYS A 197 -51.10 -29.97 11.22
N GLU A 198 -52.16 -29.95 12.03
CA GLU A 198 -53.06 -31.09 12.22
C GLU A 198 -53.82 -31.45 10.94
N ARG A 199 -54.37 -30.46 10.23
CA ARG A 199 -55.04 -30.67 8.92
C ARG A 199 -54.12 -31.26 7.86
N GLU A 200 -52.89 -30.77 7.76
CA GLU A 200 -51.91 -31.27 6.78
C GLU A 200 -51.38 -32.66 7.17
N SER A 201 -51.26 -32.94 8.48
CA SER A 201 -50.93 -34.28 8.99
C SER A 201 -52.00 -35.32 8.66
N ASN A 202 -53.28 -34.91 8.61
CA ASN A 202 -54.38 -35.80 8.25
C ASN A 202 -54.47 -36.05 6.73
N LYS A 203 -53.90 -35.17 5.88
CA LYS A 203 -53.85 -35.35 4.41
C LYS A 203 -52.68 -36.22 3.95
N ILE A 204 -51.53 -36.10 4.61
CA ILE A 204 -50.31 -36.85 4.31
C ILE A 204 -50.34 -38.08 5.21
N GLY A 205 -50.76 -39.23 4.71
CA GLY A 205 -50.78 -40.49 5.48
C GLY A 205 -49.51 -40.68 6.34
N ASN A 206 -49.71 -41.10 7.59
CA ASN A 206 -48.76 -41.08 8.72
C ASN A 206 -47.52 -42.02 8.60
N SER A 207 -46.86 -42.09 7.45
CA SER A 207 -45.85 -43.12 7.18
C SER A 207 -44.40 -42.69 7.37
N HIS A 208 -44.09 -41.42 7.69
CA HIS A 208 -42.71 -40.91 7.71
C HIS A 208 -42.20 -40.49 9.09
N LEU A 209 -40.97 -40.89 9.39
CA LEU A 209 -40.21 -40.46 10.56
C LEU A 209 -39.49 -39.15 10.28
N TYR A 210 -39.45 -38.24 11.25
CA TYR A 210 -38.78 -36.96 11.11
C TYR A 210 -37.77 -36.72 12.24
N LEU A 211 -36.53 -36.42 11.89
CA LEU A 211 -35.50 -35.97 12.82
C LEU A 211 -35.47 -34.44 12.85
N VAL A 212 -35.53 -33.85 14.04
CA VAL A 212 -35.42 -32.40 14.21
C VAL A 212 -34.01 -32.05 14.66
N VAL A 213 -33.31 -31.27 13.82
CA VAL A 213 -31.97 -30.74 14.11
C VAL A 213 -32.00 -29.21 14.15
N ASP A 214 -31.13 -28.61 14.93
CA ASP A 214 -31.03 -27.16 15.10
C ASP A 214 -29.60 -26.71 14.78
N PHE A 215 -29.44 -25.95 13.69
CA PHE A 215 -28.16 -25.42 13.26
C PHE A 215 -27.85 -24.10 13.96
N CYS A 216 -26.58 -23.87 14.30
CA CYS A 216 -26.15 -22.62 14.91
C CYS A 216 -26.51 -21.40 14.07
N SER A 217 -27.01 -20.36 14.73
CA SER A 217 -27.31 -19.06 14.13
C SER A 217 -26.19 -18.07 14.43
N PHE A 218 -25.81 -17.29 13.43
CA PHE A 218 -24.89 -16.16 13.57
C PHE A 218 -25.68 -14.84 13.56
N GLU A 219 -25.12 -13.79 14.17
CA GLU A 219 -25.74 -12.46 14.20
C GLU A 219 -25.99 -11.90 12.78
N HIS A 220 -25.10 -12.23 11.85
CA HIS A 220 -25.16 -11.80 10.46
C HIS A 220 -25.23 -13.01 9.51
N GLN A 221 -25.71 -12.79 8.28
CA GLN A 221 -25.83 -13.86 7.30
C GLN A 221 -24.45 -14.37 6.86
N VAL A 222 -24.31 -15.70 6.77
CA VAL A 222 -23.05 -16.35 6.36
C VAL A 222 -23.19 -16.92 4.95
N GLU A 223 -22.29 -16.54 4.05
CA GLU A 223 -22.24 -17.01 2.67
C GLU A 223 -21.00 -17.89 2.42
N SER A 224 -21.10 -18.85 1.49
CA SER A 224 -19.97 -19.70 1.14
C SER A 224 -18.86 -18.89 0.45
N GLY A 225 -17.69 -18.83 1.08
CA GLY A 225 -16.48 -18.27 0.47
C GLY A 225 -15.88 -19.26 -0.53
N ALA A 226 -16.34 -19.24 -1.77
CA ALA A 226 -15.95 -20.20 -2.81
C ALA A 226 -14.42 -20.37 -2.94
N ILE A 227 -13.89 -21.57 -2.67
CA ILE A 227 -12.63 -22.01 -3.28
C ILE A 227 -12.97 -22.29 -4.73
N PHE A 228 -12.70 -21.33 -5.61
CA PHE A 228 -12.74 -21.58 -7.04
C PHE A 228 -11.59 -22.55 -7.36
N LEU A 229 -11.87 -23.84 -7.35
CA LEU A 229 -11.18 -24.73 -8.27
C LEU A 229 -11.77 -24.41 -9.65
N PRO A 230 -10.96 -23.98 -10.63
CA PRO A 230 -11.48 -23.70 -11.96
C PRO A 230 -12.15 -24.97 -12.51
N PRO A 231 -13.31 -24.86 -13.18
CA PRO A 231 -13.89 -26.00 -13.87
C PRO A 231 -12.90 -26.52 -14.93
N PRO A 232 -12.88 -27.84 -15.22
CA PRO A 232 -12.06 -28.37 -16.29
C PRO A 232 -12.39 -27.62 -17.59
N ILE A 233 -11.39 -26.96 -18.15
CA ILE A 233 -11.53 -26.16 -19.37
C ILE A 233 -11.96 -27.11 -20.49
N VAL A 234 -13.19 -26.94 -20.98
CA VAL A 234 -13.61 -27.53 -22.25
C VAL A 234 -12.80 -26.83 -23.32
N LEU A 235 -11.99 -27.60 -24.06
CA LEU A 235 -11.13 -27.12 -25.14
C LEU A 235 -11.97 -26.50 -26.26
N THR A 236 -12.20 -25.19 -26.20
CA THR A 236 -12.53 -24.38 -27.37
C THR A 236 -11.30 -23.54 -27.71
N ASN A 237 -10.86 -23.60 -28.97
CA ASN A 237 -9.70 -22.87 -29.49
C ASN A 237 -9.99 -21.36 -29.65
N GLU A 238 -10.49 -20.71 -28.60
CA GLU A 238 -10.66 -19.26 -28.56
C GLU A 238 -9.68 -18.66 -27.55
N LEU A 239 -9.02 -17.57 -27.94
CA LEU A 239 -8.14 -16.81 -27.06
C LEU A 239 -8.99 -16.12 -25.98
N VAL A 240 -9.07 -16.72 -24.80
CA VAL A 240 -9.76 -16.15 -23.63
C VAL A 240 -8.74 -15.40 -22.76
N ILE A 241 -9.07 -14.16 -22.39
CA ILE A 241 -8.33 -13.44 -21.35
C ILE A 241 -8.68 -14.07 -20.01
N VAL A 242 -7.79 -14.93 -19.52
CA VAL A 242 -7.91 -15.54 -18.19
C VAL A 242 -7.41 -14.52 -17.16
N TRP A 243 -8.31 -14.03 -16.32
CA TRP A 243 -7.93 -13.34 -15.10
C TRP A 243 -7.35 -14.38 -14.15
N ASP A 244 -6.03 -14.37 -13.98
CA ASP A 244 -5.34 -15.18 -12.98
C ASP A 244 -5.21 -14.38 -11.66
N PRO A 245 -6.03 -14.67 -10.63
CA PRO A 245 -5.98 -13.99 -9.34
C PRO A 245 -4.69 -14.29 -8.55
N GLU A 246 -3.85 -15.21 -9.02
CA GLU A 246 -2.55 -15.56 -8.43
C GLU A 246 -1.39 -14.79 -9.04
N VAL A 247 -1.59 -14.03 -10.13
CA VAL A 247 -0.54 -13.18 -10.72
C VAL A 247 -0.03 -12.17 -9.68
N GLY A 248 1.26 -12.26 -9.37
CA GLY A 248 1.93 -11.42 -8.37
C GLY A 248 1.89 -11.98 -6.94
N ARG A 249 1.19 -13.10 -6.68
CA ARG A 249 1.32 -13.84 -5.43
C ARG A 249 2.55 -14.75 -5.47
N ILE A 250 3.11 -15.02 -4.28
CA ILE A 250 4.23 -15.94 -4.13
C ILE A 250 3.73 -17.36 -4.43
N ASN A 251 4.41 -18.06 -5.33
CA ASN A 251 4.11 -19.45 -5.63
C ASN A 251 4.33 -20.32 -4.37
N PRO A 252 3.29 -21.00 -3.84
CA PRO A 252 3.42 -21.79 -2.62
C PRO A 252 4.44 -22.92 -2.72
N SER A 253 4.58 -23.51 -3.91
CA SER A 253 5.55 -24.58 -4.19
C SER A 253 6.98 -24.05 -4.17
N GLU A 254 7.22 -22.88 -4.78
CA GLU A 254 8.52 -22.20 -4.74
C GLU A 254 8.87 -21.80 -3.30
N HIS A 255 7.91 -21.27 -2.54
CA HIS A 255 8.11 -20.91 -1.13
C HIS A 255 8.45 -22.14 -0.27
N LYS A 256 7.76 -23.26 -0.48
CA LYS A 256 8.04 -24.52 0.22
C LYS A 256 9.41 -25.07 -0.16
N GLN A 257 9.78 -25.04 -1.44
CA GLN A 257 11.10 -25.46 -1.91
C GLN A 257 12.21 -24.61 -1.27
N LEU A 258 12.05 -23.28 -1.22
CA LEU A 258 13.00 -22.37 -0.59
C LEU A 258 13.18 -22.69 0.90
N LYS A 259 12.07 -22.91 1.63
CA LYS A 259 12.11 -23.29 3.05
C LYS A 259 12.82 -24.62 3.26
N LEU A 260 12.54 -25.62 2.43
CA LEU A 260 13.20 -26.93 2.52
C LEU A 260 14.69 -26.83 2.22
N ALA A 261 15.08 -26.10 1.18
CA ALA A 261 16.48 -25.90 0.82
C ALA A 261 17.27 -25.21 1.94
N ARG A 262 16.66 -24.22 2.61
CA ARG A 262 17.27 -23.58 3.79
C ARG A 262 17.30 -24.48 5.01
N SER A 263 16.25 -25.27 5.26
CA SER A 263 16.17 -26.23 6.36
C SER A 263 17.24 -27.33 6.25
N LEU A 264 17.46 -27.88 5.06
CA LEU A 264 18.54 -28.84 4.78
C LEU A 264 19.94 -28.27 5.12
N THR A 265 20.09 -26.94 5.08
CA THR A 265 21.35 -26.25 5.38
C THR A 265 21.53 -25.92 6.88
N ARG A 266 20.49 -26.11 7.73
CA ARG A 266 20.55 -25.71 9.16
C ARG A 266 21.49 -26.55 10.02
N GLY A 267 21.88 -27.75 9.58
CA GLY A 267 22.76 -28.64 10.34
C GLY A 267 24.26 -28.55 10.00
N ILE A 268 24.63 -28.03 8.82
CA ILE A 268 26.02 -27.99 8.34
C ILE A 268 26.29 -26.58 7.80
N ILE A 269 26.75 -25.68 8.68
CA ILE A 269 27.12 -24.31 8.30
C ILE A 269 28.64 -24.23 8.19
N ASP A 270 29.14 -24.33 6.96
CA ASP A 270 30.54 -24.03 6.64
C ASP A 270 30.71 -22.50 6.53
N LYS A 271 31.42 -21.92 7.52
CA LYS A 271 31.69 -20.47 7.57
C LYS A 271 32.75 -20.03 6.57
N ASP A 272 33.61 -20.94 6.13
CA ASP A 272 34.72 -20.68 5.23
C ASP A 272 34.38 -20.98 3.76
N LEU A 273 33.12 -21.33 3.50
CA LEU A 273 32.61 -21.64 2.17
C LEU A 273 32.73 -20.43 1.23
N LYS A 274 33.57 -20.58 0.20
CA LYS A 274 33.77 -19.56 -0.83
C LYS A 274 33.07 -19.94 -2.14
N PRO A 275 32.47 -18.97 -2.85
CA PRO A 275 31.85 -19.23 -4.15
C PRO A 275 32.89 -19.64 -5.20
N ASN A 276 32.51 -20.55 -6.09
CA ASN A 276 33.31 -20.92 -7.26
C ASN A 276 33.29 -19.79 -8.31
N SER A 277 34.05 -19.93 -9.42
CA SER A 277 34.16 -18.86 -10.42
C SER A 277 32.81 -18.47 -11.04
N THR A 278 31.94 -19.43 -11.32
CA THR A 278 30.63 -19.17 -11.94
C THR A 278 29.68 -18.48 -10.96
N GLN A 279 29.62 -18.96 -9.72
CA GLN A 279 28.84 -18.35 -8.64
C GLN A 279 29.32 -16.93 -8.32
N ARG A 280 30.64 -16.68 -8.30
CA ARG A 280 31.19 -15.32 -8.14
C ARG A 280 30.70 -14.39 -9.23
N LYS A 281 30.75 -14.80 -10.50
CA LYS A 281 30.23 -13.99 -11.62
C LYS A 281 28.74 -13.72 -11.48
N SER A 282 27.96 -14.72 -11.05
CA SER A 282 26.53 -14.56 -10.77
C SER A 282 26.27 -13.56 -9.64
N ILE A 283 26.97 -13.70 -8.50
CA ILE A 283 26.85 -12.76 -7.37
C ILE A 283 27.21 -11.34 -7.83
N GLN A 284 28.33 -11.17 -8.54
CA GLN A 284 28.73 -9.85 -9.06
C GLN A 284 27.71 -9.23 -10.01
N LYS A 285 26.98 -10.04 -10.78
CA LYS A 285 25.85 -9.57 -11.58
C LYS A 285 24.67 -9.13 -10.70
N LEU A 286 24.37 -9.87 -9.63
CA LEU A 286 23.31 -9.53 -8.67
C LEU A 286 23.58 -8.23 -7.92
N LEU A 287 24.83 -7.97 -7.53
CA LEU A 287 25.22 -6.74 -6.84
C LEU A 287 25.07 -5.48 -7.69
N LYS A 288 25.00 -5.63 -9.02
CA LYS A 288 24.75 -4.54 -9.97
C LYS A 288 23.26 -4.28 -10.22
N TYR A 289 22.36 -5.10 -9.68
CA TYR A 289 20.93 -4.90 -9.89
C TYR A 289 20.42 -3.64 -9.18
N PRO A 290 19.50 -2.89 -9.83
CA PRO A 290 18.89 -1.75 -9.19
C PRO A 290 18.01 -2.20 -8.00
N PRO A 291 17.84 -1.35 -6.97
CA PRO A 291 16.99 -1.65 -5.82
C PRO A 291 15.52 -1.94 -6.19
N THR A 292 15.04 -1.51 -7.34
CA THR A 292 13.66 -1.76 -7.79
C THR A 292 13.44 -3.18 -8.29
N ARG A 293 14.52 -3.92 -8.60
CA ARG A 293 14.42 -5.29 -9.10
C ARG A 293 14.20 -6.29 -7.95
N THR A 294 13.22 -7.15 -8.12
CA THR A 294 12.95 -8.27 -7.20
C THR A 294 13.96 -9.40 -7.43
N LEU A 295 14.40 -10.03 -6.34
CA LEU A 295 15.29 -11.20 -6.38
C LEU A 295 14.45 -12.47 -6.46
N SER A 296 14.82 -13.35 -7.39
CA SER A 296 14.23 -14.70 -7.53
C SER A 296 14.64 -15.64 -6.40
N GLY A 297 13.94 -16.77 -6.25
CA GLY A 297 14.24 -17.78 -5.22
C GLY A 297 15.70 -18.27 -5.25
N ASP A 298 16.20 -18.63 -6.42
CA ASP A 298 17.58 -19.13 -6.61
C ASP A 298 18.63 -18.06 -6.26
N GLU A 299 18.39 -16.81 -6.65
CA GLU A 299 19.28 -15.69 -6.35
C GLU A 299 19.33 -15.42 -4.83
N ARG A 300 18.18 -15.51 -4.15
CA ARG A 300 18.11 -15.39 -2.69
C ARG A 300 18.85 -16.53 -2.00
N GLN A 301 18.69 -17.76 -2.48
CA GLN A 301 19.39 -18.92 -1.94
C GLN A 301 20.91 -18.82 -2.14
N LEU A 302 21.36 -18.30 -3.28
CA LEU A 302 22.78 -18.08 -3.57
C LEU A 302 23.40 -17.08 -2.59
N LEU A 303 22.74 -15.93 -2.36
CA LEU A 303 23.19 -14.93 -1.39
C LEU A 303 23.19 -15.48 0.04
N TRP A 304 22.14 -16.21 0.43
CA TRP A 304 22.06 -16.84 1.74
C TRP A 304 23.19 -17.86 1.95
N LYS A 305 23.47 -18.71 0.96
CA LYS A 305 24.53 -19.73 1.02
C LYS A 305 25.90 -19.11 1.29
N PHE A 306 26.23 -18.01 0.62
CA PHE A 306 27.56 -17.38 0.70
C PHE A 306 27.64 -16.18 1.66
N ARG A 307 26.65 -15.98 2.52
CA ARG A 307 26.51 -14.81 3.43
C ARG A 307 27.77 -14.47 4.22
N PHE A 308 28.50 -15.45 4.76
CA PHE A 308 29.73 -15.20 5.50
C PHE A 308 30.87 -14.66 4.62
N SER A 309 31.00 -15.17 3.40
CA SER A 309 32.01 -14.69 2.45
C SER A 309 31.72 -13.30 1.87
N LEU A 310 30.47 -12.82 2.00
CA LEU A 310 30.02 -11.53 1.48
C LEU A 310 30.10 -10.40 2.50
N MET A 311 30.44 -10.68 3.76
CA MET A 311 30.47 -9.67 4.83
C MET A 311 31.42 -8.51 4.56
N SER A 312 32.47 -8.71 3.76
CA SER A 312 33.40 -7.64 3.37
C SER A 312 32.90 -6.77 2.20
N GLU A 313 31.85 -7.20 1.50
CA GLU A 313 31.29 -6.48 0.35
C GLU A 313 30.13 -5.59 0.80
N LYS A 314 30.37 -4.28 0.86
CA LYS A 314 29.38 -3.27 1.30
C LYS A 314 28.07 -3.37 0.54
N ARG A 315 28.16 -3.45 -0.79
CA ARG A 315 26.99 -3.45 -1.70
C ARG A 315 26.10 -4.69 -1.57
N ALA A 316 26.61 -5.74 -0.92
CA ALA A 316 25.89 -6.98 -0.75
C ALA A 316 24.89 -6.94 0.41
N LEU A 317 25.06 -6.05 1.40
CA LEU A 317 24.23 -6.04 2.60
C LEU A 317 22.73 -5.82 2.28
N THR A 318 22.40 -4.81 1.47
CA THR A 318 20.99 -4.53 1.13
C THR A 318 20.33 -5.70 0.40
N LYS A 319 21.08 -6.38 -0.47
CA LYS A 319 20.61 -7.57 -1.21
C LYS A 319 20.50 -8.79 -0.31
N PHE A 320 21.43 -8.96 0.64
CA PHE A 320 21.38 -9.99 1.66
C PHE A 320 20.15 -9.82 2.56
N LEU A 321 19.90 -8.63 3.10
CA LEU A 321 18.74 -8.38 3.99
C LEU A 321 17.39 -8.61 3.30
N ARG A 322 17.31 -8.42 1.97
CA ARG A 322 16.13 -8.78 1.16
C ARG A 322 15.94 -10.28 0.98
N CYS A 323 17.00 -11.07 1.12
CA CYS A 323 16.91 -12.52 0.98
C CYS A 323 16.44 -13.21 2.28
N VAL A 324 16.56 -12.54 3.43
CA VAL A 324 16.20 -13.07 4.75
C VAL A 324 14.70 -13.30 4.86
N GLU A 325 14.31 -14.47 5.36
CA GLU A 325 12.92 -14.75 5.71
C GLU A 325 12.65 -14.28 7.15
N TRP A 326 12.20 -13.04 7.30
CA TRP A 326 11.98 -12.40 8.60
C TRP A 326 10.89 -13.06 9.46
N SER A 327 10.06 -13.93 8.87
CA SER A 327 9.10 -14.75 9.63
C SER A 327 9.77 -15.90 10.39
N ASP A 328 10.99 -16.28 10.02
CA ASP A 328 11.78 -17.29 10.74
C ASP A 328 12.71 -16.64 11.76
N VAL A 329 12.47 -16.94 13.04
CA VAL A 329 13.19 -16.35 14.18
C VAL A 329 14.69 -16.66 14.14
N GLN A 330 15.09 -17.86 13.69
CA GLN A 330 16.51 -18.24 13.66
C GLN A 330 17.25 -17.53 12.51
N GLU A 331 16.62 -17.45 11.33
CA GLU A 331 17.20 -16.71 10.20
C GLU A 331 17.30 -15.22 10.49
N ALA A 332 16.25 -14.63 11.07
CA ALA A 332 16.24 -13.23 11.48
C ALA A 332 17.34 -12.93 12.50
N LYS A 333 17.48 -13.75 13.55
CA LYS A 333 18.54 -13.59 14.57
C LYS A 333 19.94 -13.66 13.96
N GLN A 334 20.19 -14.64 13.08
CA GLN A 334 21.49 -14.77 12.40
C GLN A 334 21.76 -13.57 11.47
N ALA A 335 20.74 -13.09 10.74
CA ALA A 335 20.91 -11.94 9.87
C ALA A 335 21.28 -10.67 10.64
N LEU A 336 20.68 -10.44 11.81
CA LEU A 336 21.01 -9.29 12.67
C LEU A 336 22.43 -9.39 13.26
N GLU A 337 22.87 -10.58 13.68
CA GLU A 337 24.25 -10.80 14.14
C GLU A 337 25.26 -10.53 13.03
N LEU A 338 24.99 -11.02 11.81
CA LEU A 338 25.85 -10.80 10.65
C LEU A 338 25.88 -9.32 10.23
N MET A 339 24.74 -8.63 10.29
CA MET A 339 24.66 -7.20 9.97
C MET A 339 25.57 -6.36 10.88
N GLY A 340 25.64 -6.69 12.18
CA GLY A 340 26.54 -6.01 13.12
C GLY A 340 28.03 -6.23 12.85
N ARG A 341 28.38 -7.29 12.10
CA ARG A 341 29.75 -7.64 11.71
C ARG A 341 30.06 -7.31 10.24
N TRP A 342 29.07 -6.84 9.49
CA TRP A 342 29.21 -6.52 8.07
C TRP A 342 30.03 -5.24 7.91
N GLU A 343 30.82 -5.18 6.85
CA GLU A 343 31.50 -3.95 6.45
C GLU A 343 30.48 -2.81 6.29
N THR A 344 30.77 -1.65 6.86
CA THR A 344 29.77 -0.57 6.95
C THR A 344 29.45 -0.02 5.56
N ILE A 345 28.15 0.02 5.24
CA ILE A 345 27.65 0.49 3.94
C ILE A 345 27.75 2.00 3.79
N ASP A 346 27.59 2.46 2.55
CA ASP A 346 27.55 3.89 2.22
C ASP A 346 26.16 4.49 2.51
N VAL A 347 26.10 5.81 2.67
CA VAL A 347 24.87 6.56 3.00
C VAL A 347 23.74 6.28 1.99
N CYS A 348 24.07 6.22 0.70
CA CYS A 348 23.09 5.92 -0.36
C CYS A 348 22.43 4.54 -0.19
N ASP A 349 23.19 3.53 0.23
CA ASP A 349 22.66 2.18 0.48
C ASP A 349 21.83 2.15 1.79
N ALA A 350 22.18 2.97 2.78
CA ALA A 350 21.41 3.12 4.02
C ALA A 350 20.01 3.71 3.77
N LEU A 351 19.87 4.65 2.80
CA LEU A 351 18.56 5.15 2.39
C LEU A 351 17.64 4.04 1.86
N GLU A 352 18.21 3.01 1.20
CA GLU A 352 17.45 1.84 0.74
C GLU A 352 16.84 1.05 1.92
N LEU A 353 17.57 0.96 3.04
CA LEU A 353 17.15 0.25 4.24
C LEU A 353 15.99 0.95 4.99
N LEU A 354 15.72 2.21 4.69
CA LEU A 354 14.56 2.96 5.23
C LEU A 354 13.30 2.84 4.35
N SER A 355 13.38 2.14 3.23
CA SER A 355 12.24 1.87 2.33
C SER A 355 11.19 0.94 2.97
N PRO A 356 9.95 0.87 2.43
CA PRO A 356 8.89 0.01 2.98
C PRO A 356 9.19 -1.50 2.91
N VAL A 357 10.24 -1.89 2.17
CA VAL A 357 10.68 -3.28 2.06
C VAL A 357 11.20 -3.80 3.40
N PHE A 358 11.88 -2.95 4.18
CA PHE A 358 12.52 -3.33 5.42
C PHE A 358 11.68 -2.85 6.61
N LYS A 359 11.10 -3.81 7.32
CA LYS A 359 10.20 -3.56 8.45
C LYS A 359 10.87 -3.77 9.81
N SER A 360 12.03 -4.42 9.89
CA SER A 360 12.74 -4.66 11.16
C SER A 360 13.26 -3.33 11.73
N GLU A 361 13.03 -3.10 13.02
CA GLU A 361 13.45 -1.88 13.71
C GLU A 361 14.97 -1.83 13.85
N GLU A 362 15.62 -2.98 14.00
CA GLU A 362 17.07 -3.13 14.12
C GLU A 362 17.77 -2.78 12.80
N VAL A 363 17.21 -3.21 11.66
CA VAL A 363 17.72 -2.84 10.33
C VAL A 363 17.61 -1.33 10.10
N ARG A 364 16.49 -0.73 10.50
CA ARG A 364 16.29 0.72 10.38
C ARG A 364 17.18 1.51 11.34
N ALA A 365 17.40 1.02 12.56
CA ALA A 365 18.35 1.61 13.50
C ALA A 365 19.79 1.55 12.98
N TYR A 366 20.19 0.44 12.35
CA TYR A 366 21.48 0.35 11.66
C TYR A 366 21.60 1.40 10.55
N ALA A 367 20.56 1.58 9.74
CA ALA A 367 20.54 2.60 8.69
C ALA A 367 20.70 4.02 9.26
N VAL A 368 20.02 4.33 10.37
CA VAL A 368 20.16 5.62 11.08
C VAL A 368 21.59 5.83 11.60
N ASN A 369 22.21 4.81 12.18
CA ASN A 369 23.61 4.89 12.63
C ASN A 369 24.60 5.14 11.47
N VAL A 370 24.31 4.64 10.26
CA VAL A 370 25.10 4.99 9.06
C VAL A 370 24.86 6.45 8.66
N LEU A 371 23.61 6.92 8.69
CA LEU A 371 23.24 8.31 8.38
C LEU A 371 23.86 9.32 9.36
N GLU A 372 24.14 8.90 10.60
CA GLU A 372 24.84 9.74 11.59
C GLU A 372 26.27 10.13 11.17
N ARG A 373 26.83 9.50 10.14
CA ARG A 373 28.15 9.88 9.59
C ARG A 373 28.07 10.96 8.51
N ALA A 374 26.90 11.16 7.91
CA ALA A 374 26.70 12.18 6.88
C ALA A 374 26.78 13.59 7.49
N ASP A 375 27.38 14.51 6.76
CA ASP A 375 27.35 15.93 7.10
C ASP A 375 25.95 16.53 6.85
N ASP A 376 25.74 17.75 7.33
CA ASP A 376 24.43 18.39 7.24
C ASP A 376 24.04 18.77 5.81
N GLU A 377 25.01 19.05 4.92
CA GLU A 377 24.78 19.44 3.51
C GLU A 377 24.37 18.23 2.64
N GLU A 378 24.97 17.07 2.91
CA GLU A 378 24.60 15.77 2.37
C GLU A 378 23.23 15.35 2.91
N LEU A 379 23.02 15.46 4.22
CA LEU A 379 21.75 15.08 4.85
C LEU A 379 20.58 15.90 4.29
N GLN A 380 20.77 17.21 4.10
CA GLN A 380 19.77 18.09 3.50
C GLN A 380 19.36 17.64 2.08
N CYS A 381 20.27 17.01 1.34
CA CYS A 381 19.98 16.49 0.00
C CYS A 381 18.92 15.39 0.00
N TYR A 382 18.84 14.60 1.08
CA TYR A 382 17.90 13.48 1.22
C TYR A 382 16.81 13.75 2.26
N LEU A 383 16.78 14.93 2.87
CA LEU A 383 15.88 15.25 3.99
C LEU A 383 14.41 15.06 3.62
N LEU A 384 14.00 15.42 2.40
CA LEU A 384 12.64 15.18 1.92
C LEU A 384 12.30 13.68 1.95
N GLN A 385 13.21 12.84 1.45
CA GLN A 385 13.05 11.38 1.41
C GLN A 385 13.06 10.78 2.83
N LEU A 386 13.88 11.32 3.73
CA LEU A 386 13.93 10.89 5.14
C LEU A 386 12.65 11.23 5.89
N VAL A 387 12.06 12.41 5.64
CA VAL A 387 10.73 12.76 6.19
C VAL A 387 9.68 11.78 5.67
N GLN A 388 9.67 11.48 4.37
CA GLN A 388 8.74 10.48 3.82
C GLN A 388 8.97 9.07 4.39
N ALA A 389 10.21 8.71 4.74
CA ALA A 389 10.54 7.43 5.35
C ALA A 389 9.94 7.25 6.75
N LEU A 390 9.57 8.35 7.44
CA LEU A 390 8.84 8.29 8.72
C LEU A 390 7.49 7.57 8.59
N CYS A 391 6.86 7.58 7.41
CA CYS A 391 5.61 6.83 7.17
C CYS A 391 5.76 5.33 7.37
N PHE A 392 6.96 4.79 7.17
CA PHE A 392 7.24 3.35 7.23
C PHE A 392 7.70 2.89 8.61
N GLU A 393 7.81 3.80 9.58
CA GLU A 393 8.18 3.46 10.95
C GLU A 393 7.05 2.72 11.68
N ARG A 394 7.43 1.70 12.45
CA ARG A 394 6.49 0.95 13.29
C ARG A 394 6.09 1.74 14.53
N SER A 395 7.08 2.30 15.21
CA SER A 395 6.90 3.17 16.37
C SER A 395 6.74 4.62 15.95
N VAL A 396 5.90 5.35 16.68
CA VAL A 396 5.72 6.79 16.53
C VAL A 396 6.98 7.56 17.00
N LYS A 397 7.65 7.05 18.04
CA LYS A 397 8.95 7.56 18.53
C LYS A 397 10.08 6.68 17.98
N SER A 398 10.31 6.75 16.67
CA SER A 398 11.33 5.96 15.99
C SER A 398 12.74 6.53 16.15
N CYS A 399 13.76 5.69 15.93
CA CYS A 399 15.16 6.11 15.88
C CYS A 399 15.40 7.18 14.80
N LEU A 400 14.74 7.06 13.64
CA LEU A 400 14.80 8.05 12.57
C LEU A 400 14.23 9.41 13.00
N SER A 401 13.08 9.42 13.68
CA SER A 401 12.48 10.67 14.18
C SER A 401 13.39 11.36 15.19
N GLN A 402 13.98 10.59 16.11
CA GLN A 402 14.90 11.13 17.12
C GLN A 402 16.17 11.70 16.48
N PHE A 403 16.76 10.96 15.54
CA PHE A 403 17.93 11.39 14.78
C PHE A 403 17.70 12.72 14.04
N LEU A 404 16.59 12.82 13.28
CA LEU A 404 16.26 14.03 12.53
C LEU A 404 16.08 15.25 13.44
N VAL A 405 15.40 15.06 14.58
CA VAL A 405 15.23 16.13 15.57
C VAL A 405 16.58 16.51 16.18
N GLN A 406 17.38 15.56 16.65
CA GLN A 406 18.68 15.83 17.27
C GLN A 406 19.64 16.58 16.33
N ARG A 407 19.68 16.21 15.05
CA ARG A 407 20.45 16.94 14.02
C ARG A 407 19.92 18.35 13.80
N SER A 408 18.60 18.50 13.73
CA SER A 408 17.94 19.80 13.52
C SER A 408 18.21 20.81 14.64
N LEU A 409 18.31 20.35 15.89
CA LEU A 409 18.59 21.25 17.03
C LEU A 409 19.97 21.93 16.94
N ARG A 410 20.88 21.43 16.10
CA ARG A 410 22.23 22.00 15.90
C ARG A 410 22.30 22.91 14.67
N ASN A 411 21.30 22.89 13.79
CA ASN A 411 21.32 23.57 12.50
C ASN A 411 19.95 24.16 12.17
N ILE A 412 19.87 25.50 12.16
CA ILE A 412 18.63 26.24 11.91
C ILE A 412 18.04 25.97 10.52
N GLU A 413 18.86 25.72 9.51
CA GLU A 413 18.37 25.43 8.17
C GLU A 413 17.69 24.06 8.15
N LEU A 414 18.33 23.04 8.72
CA LEU A 414 17.75 21.71 8.86
C LEU A 414 16.47 21.72 9.71
N ALA A 415 16.45 22.44 10.84
CA ALA A 415 15.25 22.61 11.65
C ALA A 415 14.10 23.28 10.87
N SER A 416 14.43 24.32 10.09
CA SER A 416 13.45 25.01 9.26
C SER A 416 12.86 24.08 8.21
N PHE A 417 13.71 23.37 7.46
CA PHE A 417 13.24 22.43 6.43
C PHE A 417 12.47 21.25 7.05
N LEU A 418 12.96 20.66 8.14
CA LEU A 418 12.29 19.55 8.82
C LEU A 418 10.88 19.97 9.28
N ARG A 419 10.75 21.14 9.94
CA ARG A 419 9.45 21.66 10.38
C ARG A 419 8.48 21.79 9.21
N TRP A 420 8.90 22.42 8.11
CA TRP A 420 8.03 22.63 6.95
C TRP A 420 7.66 21.32 6.25
N TYR A 421 8.62 20.40 6.06
CA TYR A 421 8.35 19.13 5.42
C TYR A 421 7.40 18.26 6.23
N VAL A 422 7.54 18.24 7.57
CA VAL A 422 6.63 17.53 8.45
C VAL A 422 5.26 18.21 8.49
N ALA A 423 5.22 19.55 8.56
CA ALA A 423 3.97 20.32 8.63
C ALA A 423 3.07 20.10 7.41
N VAL A 424 3.66 20.06 6.21
CA VAL A 424 2.93 19.79 4.96
C VAL A 424 2.22 18.43 4.97
N GLU A 425 2.82 17.43 5.63
CA GLU A 425 2.30 16.05 5.67
C GLU A 425 1.30 15.79 6.82
N LEU A 426 1.07 16.76 7.72
CA LEU A 426 0.11 16.62 8.82
C LEU A 426 -1.35 16.43 8.36
N HIS A 427 -1.64 16.76 7.11
CA HIS A 427 -2.96 16.63 6.52
C HIS A 427 -3.29 15.20 6.04
N ASP A 428 -2.31 14.29 5.98
CA ASP A 428 -2.54 12.89 5.58
C ASP A 428 -3.20 12.10 6.73
N CYS A 429 -4.46 11.71 6.59
CA CYS A 429 -5.20 11.02 7.66
C CYS A 429 -4.64 9.64 8.06
N VAL A 430 -3.85 8.99 7.19
CA VAL A 430 -3.29 7.66 7.44
C VAL A 430 -2.00 7.75 8.26
N PHE A 431 -1.17 8.75 7.97
CA PHE A 431 0.18 8.86 8.52
C PHE A 431 0.40 10.08 9.44
N ALA A 432 -0.57 11.00 9.54
CA ALA A 432 -0.48 12.24 10.31
C ALA A 432 0.02 12.04 11.73
N LYS A 433 -0.39 10.96 12.42
CA LYS A 433 0.04 10.69 13.80
C LYS A 433 1.56 10.57 13.93
N ARG A 434 2.25 9.99 12.93
CA ARG A 434 3.71 9.84 12.94
C ARG A 434 4.39 11.19 12.74
N TYR A 435 3.95 11.94 11.74
CA TYR A 435 4.45 13.28 11.46
C TYR A 435 4.21 14.24 12.63
N TYR A 436 3.02 14.23 13.20
CA TYR A 436 2.66 15.07 14.34
C TYR A 436 3.57 14.81 15.53
N CYS A 437 3.91 13.55 15.82
CA CYS A 437 4.81 13.25 16.92
C CYS A 437 6.24 13.74 16.66
N THR A 438 6.76 13.62 15.43
CA THR A 438 8.07 14.21 15.09
C THR A 438 8.05 15.73 15.25
N TYR A 439 6.95 16.37 14.83
CA TYR A 439 6.73 17.81 15.00
C TYR A 439 6.73 18.20 16.50
N GLU A 440 5.97 17.47 17.32
CA GLU A 440 5.87 17.68 18.77
C GLU A 440 7.21 17.48 19.48
N ILE A 441 7.95 16.42 19.15
CA ILE A 441 9.30 16.18 19.70
C ILE A 441 10.24 17.34 19.35
N LEU A 442 10.18 17.86 18.12
CA LEU A 442 11.01 18.99 17.70
C LEU A 442 10.72 20.23 18.56
N GLU A 443 9.44 20.60 18.72
CA GLU A 443 9.05 21.77 19.52
C GLU A 443 9.37 21.58 21.01
N GLU A 444 9.08 20.41 21.58
CA GLU A 444 9.38 20.08 22.98
C GLU A 444 10.87 20.21 23.27
N HIS A 445 11.74 19.71 22.39
CA HIS A 445 13.19 19.82 22.56
C HIS A 445 13.70 21.26 22.44
N MET A 446 13.16 22.06 21.51
CA MET A 446 13.53 23.48 21.39
C MET A 446 13.14 24.28 22.65
N LEU A 447 11.95 24.01 23.21
CA LEU A 447 11.47 24.65 24.44
C LEU A 447 12.26 24.18 25.68
N LYS A 448 12.60 22.88 25.77
CA LYS A 448 13.43 22.37 26.87
C LYS A 448 14.82 23.01 26.90
N LEU A 449 15.46 23.19 25.74
CA LEU A 449 16.74 23.87 25.63
C LEU A 449 16.68 25.32 26.14
N ALA A 450 15.53 25.98 26.01
CA ALA A 450 15.30 27.32 26.54
C ALA A 450 15.24 27.38 28.08
N SER A 451 14.82 26.29 28.73
CA SER A 451 14.57 26.23 30.18
C SER A 451 15.79 25.86 31.02
N VAL A 452 16.88 25.41 30.39
CA VAL A 452 18.10 25.00 31.10
C VAL A 452 18.88 26.25 31.52
N VAL A 453 19.12 26.40 32.83
CA VAL A 453 19.70 27.60 33.50
C VAL A 453 21.08 28.04 32.95
N ASN A 454 21.78 27.19 32.20
CA ASN A 454 23.06 27.46 31.52
C ASN A 454 23.04 27.11 30.01
N GLY A 455 21.86 26.84 29.43
CA GLY A 455 21.72 26.51 28.01
C GLY A 455 21.66 27.79 27.17
N ASN A 456 22.41 27.85 26.08
CA ASN A 456 22.35 28.98 25.15
C ASN A 456 20.88 29.27 24.78
N GLU A 457 20.48 30.55 24.79
CA GLU A 457 19.15 31.04 24.34
C GLU A 457 18.80 30.66 22.88
N ASP A 458 19.72 29.97 22.20
CA ASP A 458 19.66 29.52 20.81
C ASP A 458 18.41 28.68 20.52
N GLY A 459 18.00 27.78 21.43
CA GLY A 459 16.83 26.93 21.26
C GLY A 459 15.50 27.70 21.24
N PHE A 460 15.36 28.67 22.14
CA PHE A 460 14.18 29.54 22.19
C PHE A 460 14.09 30.46 20.98
N LYS A 461 15.23 31.07 20.61
CA LYS A 461 15.34 31.93 19.42
C LYS A 461 15.00 31.15 18.15
N LEU A 462 15.49 29.91 18.04
CA LEU A 462 15.15 29.00 16.94
C LEU A 462 13.65 28.76 16.86
N TRP A 463 13.02 28.35 17.96
CA TRP A 463 11.56 28.16 18.01
C TRP A 463 10.79 29.43 17.65
N GLN A 464 11.17 30.58 18.21
CA GLN A 464 10.52 31.86 17.93
C GLN A 464 10.61 32.24 16.45
N ASN A 465 11.76 32.01 15.81
CA ASN A 465 11.94 32.24 14.39
C ASN A 465 11.02 31.35 13.55
N LEU A 466 10.90 30.07 13.89
CA LEU A 466 10.03 29.13 13.20
C LEU A 466 8.55 29.47 13.36
N VAL A 467 8.12 29.90 14.55
CA VAL A 467 6.75 30.38 14.80
C VAL A 467 6.44 31.62 13.94
N ARG A 468 7.35 32.60 13.88
CA ARG A 468 7.21 33.79 13.03
C ARG A 468 7.10 33.43 11.55
N GLN A 469 7.82 32.41 11.07
CA GLN A 469 7.67 31.93 9.69
C GLN A 469 6.27 31.34 9.43
N THR A 470 5.73 30.58 10.38
CA THR A 470 4.36 30.03 10.29
C THR A 470 3.32 31.16 10.26
N GLU A 471 3.46 32.16 11.13
CA GLU A 471 2.58 33.32 11.16
C GLU A 471 2.63 34.11 9.85
N LEU A 472 3.82 34.42 9.34
CA LEU A 472 4.01 35.08 8.04
C LEU A 472 3.28 34.33 6.93
N THR A 473 3.41 33.01 6.88
CA THR A 473 2.78 32.18 5.86
C THR A 473 1.24 32.24 5.97
N ALA A 474 0.70 32.11 7.19
CA ALA A 474 -0.74 32.22 7.43
C ALA A 474 -1.29 33.60 7.04
N GLN A 475 -0.54 34.67 7.32
CA GLN A 475 -0.89 36.03 6.92
C GLN A 475 -0.88 36.19 5.40
N LEU A 476 0.17 35.72 4.70
CA LEU A 476 0.23 35.75 3.24
C LEU A 476 -0.94 34.98 2.60
N CYS A 477 -1.35 33.88 3.21
CA CYS A 477 -2.53 33.12 2.82
C CYS A 477 -3.84 33.91 2.95
N SER A 478 -4.00 34.67 4.02
CA SER A 478 -5.15 35.58 4.18
C SER A 478 -5.10 36.70 3.14
N ILE A 479 -3.93 37.33 2.95
CA ILE A 479 -3.73 38.41 1.98
C ILE A 479 -4.06 37.94 0.56
N MET A 480 -3.62 36.75 0.15
CA MET A 480 -3.96 36.18 -1.16
C MET A 480 -5.47 36.00 -1.33
N ARG A 481 -6.16 35.53 -0.28
CA ARG A 481 -7.62 35.36 -0.29
C ARG A 481 -8.33 36.70 -0.48
N ASP A 482 -7.92 37.71 0.28
CA ASP A 482 -8.52 39.05 0.21
C ASP A 482 -8.27 39.73 -1.14
N VAL A 483 -7.04 39.65 -1.65
CA VAL A 483 -6.66 40.18 -2.97
C VAL A 483 -7.42 39.47 -4.10
N ARG A 484 -7.69 38.16 -3.97
CA ARG A 484 -8.50 37.41 -4.93
C ARG A 484 -9.96 37.85 -4.93
N ASN A 485 -10.50 38.20 -3.76
CA ASN A 485 -11.88 38.65 -3.58
C ASN A 485 -12.15 40.09 -4.09
N VAL A 486 -11.10 40.90 -4.27
CA VAL A 486 -11.23 42.24 -4.88
C VAL A 486 -11.73 42.11 -6.33
N ARG A 487 -12.89 42.70 -6.61
CA ARG A 487 -13.41 42.86 -7.97
C ARG A 487 -12.73 44.04 -8.65
N GLY A 488 -12.30 43.88 -9.89
CA GLY A 488 -11.72 44.96 -10.69
C GLY A 488 -10.45 44.57 -11.44
N ASN A 489 -9.81 45.57 -12.02
CA ASN A 489 -8.58 45.41 -12.79
C ASN A 489 -7.38 45.00 -11.89
N THR A 490 -6.30 44.51 -12.52
CA THR A 490 -5.09 44.08 -11.80
C THR A 490 -4.47 45.20 -10.96
N GLN A 491 -4.62 46.45 -11.38
CA GLN A 491 -4.05 47.61 -10.67
C GLN A 491 -4.70 47.81 -9.29
N LYS A 492 -6.03 47.77 -9.20
CA LYS A 492 -6.76 47.83 -7.92
C LYS A 492 -6.37 46.68 -6.98
N LYS A 493 -6.14 45.49 -7.53
CA LYS A 493 -5.65 44.34 -6.75
C LYS A 493 -4.23 44.56 -6.20
N ILE A 494 -3.34 45.16 -6.99
CA ILE A 494 -1.97 45.50 -6.57
C ILE A 494 -2.00 46.59 -5.50
N GLU A 495 -2.85 47.61 -5.64
CA GLU A 495 -3.03 48.65 -4.61
C GLU A 495 -3.52 48.05 -3.29
N LYS A 496 -4.53 47.16 -3.34
CA LYS A 496 -5.00 46.45 -2.15
C LYS A 496 -3.91 45.58 -1.52
N LEU A 497 -3.15 44.85 -2.34
CA LEU A 497 -2.01 44.06 -1.87
C LEU A 497 -1.01 44.94 -1.11
N ARG A 498 -0.60 46.08 -1.69
CA ARG A 498 0.35 47.00 -1.06
C ARG A 498 -0.17 47.55 0.25
N GLN A 499 -1.45 47.90 0.33
CA GLN A 499 -2.11 48.36 1.56
C GLN A 499 -2.08 47.27 2.66
N LEU A 500 -2.38 46.02 2.33
CA LEU A 500 -2.39 44.92 3.28
C LEU A 500 -0.97 44.59 3.78
N LEU A 501 0.01 44.64 2.88
CA LEU A 501 1.41 44.39 3.20
C LEU A 501 2.04 45.50 4.08
N SER A 502 1.66 46.77 3.87
CA SER A 502 2.19 47.89 4.65
C SER A 502 1.73 47.92 6.11
N GLY A 503 0.58 47.32 6.43
CA GLY A 503 0.04 47.33 7.79
C GLY A 503 0.55 46.18 8.67
N LEU A 504 0.75 44.99 8.10
CA LEU A 504 0.93 43.74 8.88
C LEU A 504 2.40 43.27 9.00
N LEU A 505 3.29 43.77 8.14
CA LEU A 505 4.66 43.24 7.98
C LEU A 505 5.72 44.35 7.96
N SER A 506 5.41 45.52 8.53
CA SER A 506 6.26 46.72 8.47
C SER A 506 7.67 46.53 9.03
N GLU A 507 7.86 45.61 9.98
CA GLU A 507 9.16 45.32 10.59
C GLU A 507 10.08 44.46 9.69
N LEU A 508 9.52 43.68 8.77
CA LEU A 508 10.27 42.70 7.97
C LEU A 508 10.49 43.13 6.50
N THR A 509 9.84 44.18 6.03
CA THR A 509 9.64 44.34 4.58
C THR A 509 9.44 45.77 4.10
N TYR A 510 10.29 46.19 3.16
CA TYR A 510 10.08 47.38 2.34
C TYR A 510 9.38 46.94 1.03
N PHE A 511 8.06 47.12 0.93
CA PHE A 511 7.23 46.54 -0.13
C PHE A 511 7.01 47.41 -1.38
N GLU A 512 7.93 48.30 -1.72
CA GLU A 512 7.69 49.24 -2.84
C GLU A 512 7.58 48.56 -4.23
N GLU A 513 8.06 47.31 -4.38
CA GLU A 513 8.08 46.59 -5.67
C GLU A 513 7.18 45.33 -5.76
N SER A 514 6.34 45.06 -4.76
CA SER A 514 5.44 43.90 -4.76
C SER A 514 4.32 44.03 -5.80
N SER A 515 4.02 42.93 -6.49
CA SER A 515 3.05 42.89 -7.59
C SER A 515 2.36 41.53 -7.71
N ILE A 516 1.37 41.42 -8.61
CA ILE A 516 0.64 40.17 -8.87
C ILE A 516 0.95 39.70 -10.30
N PHE A 517 1.23 38.41 -10.49
CA PHE A 517 1.41 37.85 -11.82
C PHE A 517 0.07 37.70 -12.55
N LYS A 518 0.09 37.95 -13.87
CA LYS A 518 -1.05 37.69 -14.77
C LYS A 518 -1.13 36.19 -15.11
N SER A 519 -1.52 35.38 -14.13
CA SER A 519 -1.77 33.93 -14.25
C SER A 519 -3.13 33.59 -13.63
N ALA A 520 -3.68 32.41 -13.94
CA ALA A 520 -5.01 31.98 -13.48
C ALA A 520 -5.16 32.10 -11.95
N LEU A 521 -4.13 31.70 -11.21
CA LEU A 521 -4.11 31.71 -9.74
C LEU A 521 -3.53 32.98 -9.12
N HIS A 522 -3.21 34.00 -9.93
CA HIS A 522 -2.76 35.32 -9.46
C HIS A 522 -1.66 35.27 -8.38
N PRO A 523 -0.54 34.56 -8.59
CA PRO A 523 0.48 34.43 -7.55
C PRO A 523 1.12 35.77 -7.22
N LEU A 524 1.56 35.92 -5.97
CA LEU A 524 2.17 37.16 -5.48
C LEU A 524 3.66 37.17 -5.80
N ARG A 525 4.16 38.29 -6.29
CA ARG A 525 5.59 38.60 -6.36
C ARG A 525 5.92 39.51 -5.19
N LEU A 526 6.67 39.01 -4.23
CA LEU A 526 7.02 39.70 -3.00
C LEU A 526 8.50 40.07 -3.04
N THR A 527 8.83 41.28 -2.57
CA THR A 527 10.22 41.75 -2.44
C THR A 527 10.53 42.02 -0.97
N PHE A 528 11.54 41.34 -0.45
CA PHE A 528 12.03 41.42 0.92
C PHE A 528 13.36 42.18 0.94
N ARG A 529 13.60 42.96 2.00
CA ARG A 529 14.92 43.55 2.25
C ARG A 529 15.73 42.55 3.07
N THR A 530 16.97 42.28 2.67
CA THR A 530 17.86 41.40 3.44
C THR A 530 18.54 42.20 4.55
N ALA A 531 18.94 41.52 5.63
CA ALA A 531 19.72 42.13 6.71
C ALA A 531 21.03 42.77 6.22
N SER A 532 21.59 42.25 5.11
CA SER A 532 22.76 42.79 4.42
C SER A 532 22.50 44.03 3.56
N GLY A 533 21.28 44.59 3.57
CA GLY A 533 20.92 45.79 2.79
C GLY A 533 20.55 45.52 1.32
N GLY A 534 20.49 44.25 0.90
CA GLY A 534 20.05 43.83 -0.43
C GLY A 534 18.53 43.63 -0.54
N SER A 535 18.08 43.13 -1.69
CA SER A 535 16.68 42.71 -1.89
C SER A 535 16.59 41.27 -2.37
N CYS A 536 15.65 40.51 -1.80
CA CYS A 536 15.31 39.15 -2.18
C CYS A 536 13.89 39.13 -2.75
N LYS A 537 13.67 38.43 -3.86
CA LYS A 537 12.34 38.33 -4.49
C LYS A 537 11.87 36.89 -4.45
N ILE A 538 10.62 36.69 -4.05
CA ILE A 538 9.98 35.37 -4.04
C ILE A 538 8.62 35.44 -4.73
N ILE A 539 8.18 34.29 -5.21
CA ILE A 539 6.84 34.05 -5.71
C ILE A 539 6.10 33.25 -4.64
N PHE A 540 4.97 33.76 -4.17
CA PHE A 540 4.08 33.03 -3.29
C PHE A 540 2.85 32.55 -4.07
N LYS A 541 2.54 31.26 -3.96
CA LYS A 541 1.42 30.60 -4.65
C LYS A 541 0.44 30.01 -3.64
N LYS A 542 -0.85 30.05 -4.00
CA LYS A 542 -1.94 29.41 -3.28
C LYS A 542 -2.98 28.86 -4.26
N GLY A 543 -3.45 27.65 -4.00
CA GLY A 543 -4.32 26.85 -4.87
C GLY A 543 -3.58 25.92 -5.84
N ASP A 544 -2.26 25.72 -5.68
CA ASP A 544 -1.41 24.82 -6.47
C ASP A 544 -0.61 23.92 -5.51
N ASP A 545 -0.58 22.60 -5.75
CA ASP A 545 0.34 21.70 -5.04
C ASP A 545 1.75 21.82 -5.64
N ILE A 546 2.69 22.37 -4.87
CA ILE A 546 4.06 22.61 -5.33
C ILE A 546 5.07 21.55 -4.86
N ARG A 547 4.60 20.46 -4.22
CA ARG A 547 5.49 19.37 -3.75
C ARG A 547 6.17 18.66 -4.92
N GLN A 548 5.48 18.56 -6.05
CA GLN A 548 6.05 17.97 -7.26
C GLN A 548 7.21 18.81 -7.80
N ASP A 549 7.03 20.13 -7.94
CA ASP A 549 8.09 21.07 -8.33
C ASP A 549 9.27 20.98 -7.36
N GLN A 550 8.99 20.95 -6.05
CA GLN A 550 10.02 20.84 -5.03
C GLN A 550 10.86 19.56 -5.18
N LEU A 551 10.21 18.41 -5.42
CA LEU A 551 10.92 17.14 -5.65
C LEU A 551 11.78 17.19 -6.92
N VAL A 552 11.24 17.75 -8.02
CA VAL A 552 12.00 17.86 -9.28
C VAL A 552 13.23 18.74 -9.10
N ILE A 553 13.09 19.88 -8.43
CA ILE A 553 14.21 20.79 -8.17
C ILE A 553 15.24 20.14 -7.24
N GLN A 554 14.81 19.41 -6.22
CA GLN A 554 15.72 18.64 -5.38
C GLN A 554 16.52 17.63 -6.21
N MET A 555 15.88 16.93 -7.14
CA MET A 555 16.55 15.99 -8.05
C MET A 555 17.55 16.70 -8.98
N VAL A 556 17.21 17.88 -9.51
CA VAL A 556 18.12 18.68 -10.34
C VAL A 556 19.35 19.11 -9.51
N SER A 557 19.15 19.58 -8.28
CA SER A 557 20.23 19.95 -7.36
C SER A 557 21.14 18.77 -7.01
N LEU A 558 20.56 17.60 -6.77
CA LEU A 558 21.32 16.37 -6.53
C LEU A 558 22.14 15.96 -7.76
N MET A 559 21.54 15.99 -8.95
CA MET A 559 22.26 15.71 -10.20
C MET A 559 23.40 16.70 -10.43
N ASP A 560 23.19 18.00 -10.20
CA ASP A 560 24.23 19.02 -10.31
C ASP A 560 25.40 18.73 -9.36
N ARG A 561 25.11 18.38 -8.10
CA ARG A 561 26.13 18.00 -7.10
C ARG A 561 26.94 16.78 -7.55
N LEU A 562 26.27 15.73 -8.02
CA LEU A 562 26.92 14.50 -8.50
C LEU A 562 27.79 14.73 -9.75
N LEU A 563 27.37 15.62 -10.64
CA LEU A 563 28.18 15.96 -11.82
C LEU A 563 29.41 16.78 -11.41
N LYS A 564 29.25 17.71 -10.47
CA LYS A 564 30.37 18.50 -9.92
C LYS A 564 31.38 17.64 -9.17
N SER A 565 30.94 16.60 -8.45
CA SER A 565 31.88 15.65 -7.80
C SER A 565 32.73 14.87 -8.82
N GLU A 566 32.24 14.69 -10.04
CA GLU A 566 32.97 14.10 -11.17
C GLU A 566 33.70 15.17 -12.03
N ASN A 567 33.88 16.38 -11.50
CA ASN A 567 34.51 17.53 -12.17
C ASN A 567 33.81 18.00 -13.45
N LEU A 568 32.50 17.78 -13.57
CA LEU A 568 31.69 18.23 -14.69
C LEU A 568 30.69 19.31 -14.24
N ASP A 569 31.11 20.58 -14.27
CA ASP A 569 30.19 21.71 -14.04
C ASP A 569 29.42 22.07 -15.31
N LEU A 570 28.12 21.76 -15.31
CA LEU A 570 27.19 22.13 -16.38
C LEU A 570 26.55 23.51 -16.15
N CYS A 571 26.98 24.24 -15.11
CA CYS A 571 26.48 25.56 -14.74
C CYS A 571 24.96 25.58 -14.56
N LEU A 572 24.42 24.55 -13.90
CA LEU A 572 23.00 24.48 -13.57
C LEU A 572 22.68 25.45 -12.44
N THR A 573 21.48 26.00 -12.45
CA THR A 573 21.04 27.01 -11.48
C THR A 573 19.68 26.66 -10.89
N PRO A 574 19.54 25.51 -10.18
CA PRO A 574 18.25 25.12 -9.60
C PRO A 574 17.74 26.21 -8.65
N TYR A 575 16.51 26.68 -8.88
CA TYR A 575 15.88 27.72 -8.07
C TYR A 575 15.29 27.11 -6.81
N LYS A 576 15.20 27.85 -5.71
CA LYS A 576 14.66 27.32 -4.45
C LYS A 576 13.13 27.20 -4.49
N VAL A 577 12.61 26.09 -3.94
CA VAL A 577 11.17 25.81 -3.81
C VAL A 577 10.90 25.24 -2.42
N LEU A 578 9.83 25.72 -1.78
CA LEU A 578 9.37 25.24 -0.48
C LEU A 578 7.84 25.21 -0.43
N ALA A 579 7.27 24.02 -0.40
CA ALA A 579 5.89 23.77 -0.02
C ALA A 579 5.70 24.16 1.46
N THR A 580 4.68 24.96 1.72
CA THR A 580 4.31 25.37 3.10
C THR A 580 2.96 24.80 3.52
N GLY A 581 2.21 24.20 2.59
CA GLY A 581 0.98 23.46 2.83
C GLY A 581 0.64 22.54 1.64
N GLN A 582 -0.56 21.95 1.63
CA GLN A 582 -0.99 21.04 0.55
C GLN A 582 -1.22 21.73 -0.80
N ASP A 583 -1.66 23.00 -0.78
CA ASP A 583 -1.98 23.78 -1.97
C ASP A 583 -1.28 25.15 -1.98
N GLU A 584 -0.19 25.30 -1.21
CA GLU A 584 0.51 26.58 -1.07
C GLU A 584 2.01 26.44 -0.86
N GLY A 585 2.73 27.49 -1.26
CA GLY A 585 4.12 27.69 -0.88
C GLY A 585 4.88 28.70 -1.71
N MET A 586 6.20 28.64 -1.60
CA MET A 586 7.14 29.69 -1.99
C MET A 586 8.14 29.20 -3.04
N LEU A 587 8.43 30.06 -4.00
CA LEU A 587 9.44 29.84 -5.03
C LEU A 587 10.38 31.04 -5.09
N GLU A 588 11.66 30.79 -5.32
CA GLU A 588 12.62 31.84 -5.64
C GLU A 588 12.25 32.54 -6.95
N PHE A 589 12.23 33.87 -6.96
CA PHE A 589 11.99 34.62 -8.18
C PHE A 589 13.29 34.82 -8.97
N ILE A 590 13.38 34.20 -10.15
CA ILE A 590 14.47 34.44 -11.09
C ILE A 590 14.05 35.51 -12.12
N PRO A 591 14.78 36.64 -12.22
CA PRO A 591 14.49 37.68 -13.20
C PRO A 591 14.61 37.16 -14.63
N SER A 592 13.53 37.27 -15.40
CA SER A 592 13.49 36.92 -16.81
C SER A 592 13.91 38.12 -17.67
N ARG A 593 15.22 38.31 -17.86
CA ARG A 593 15.77 39.35 -18.76
C ARG A 593 16.51 38.70 -19.92
N SER A 594 16.44 39.29 -21.12
CA SER A 594 17.28 38.89 -22.27
C SER A 594 18.71 39.43 -22.04
N LEU A 595 19.54 38.65 -21.35
CA LEU A 595 20.69 39.16 -20.60
C LEU A 595 22.02 39.30 -21.38
N ALA A 596 22.40 38.39 -22.28
CA ALA A 596 23.77 38.38 -22.81
C ALA A 596 24.16 39.61 -23.62
N GLN A 597 23.30 40.13 -24.51
CA GLN A 597 23.68 41.28 -25.36
C GLN A 597 23.74 42.61 -24.61
N LYS A 598 23.09 42.71 -23.44
CA LYS A 598 23.10 43.94 -22.62
C LYS A 598 24.17 43.96 -21.54
N PHE A 599 24.56 42.80 -21.01
CA PHE A 599 25.46 42.71 -19.86
C PHE A 599 26.83 42.12 -20.20
N HIS A 600 26.97 41.42 -21.33
CA HIS A 600 28.23 40.87 -21.82
C HIS A 600 28.43 41.12 -23.33
N PRO A 601 28.34 42.37 -23.81
CA PRO A 601 28.62 42.67 -25.20
C PRO A 601 30.09 42.43 -25.51
N ASP A 602 30.35 41.74 -26.62
CA ASP A 602 31.70 41.56 -27.16
C ASP A 602 31.61 41.64 -28.68
N GLU A 603 32.03 42.78 -29.25
CA GLU A 603 32.02 43.02 -30.70
C GLU A 603 32.89 42.00 -31.47
N HIS A 604 33.88 41.42 -30.80
CA HIS A 604 34.82 40.46 -31.36
C HIS A 604 34.41 39.01 -31.02
N GLY A 605 33.36 38.84 -30.21
CA GLY A 605 32.81 37.57 -29.78
C GLY A 605 31.79 37.02 -30.78
N PRO A 606 31.65 35.69 -30.88
CA PRO A 606 30.61 35.09 -31.73
C PRO A 606 29.22 35.57 -31.29
N PHE A 607 28.43 36.10 -32.24
CA PHE A 607 27.09 36.65 -32.02
C PHE A 607 27.01 37.93 -31.16
N GLY A 608 28.13 38.65 -30.99
CA GLY A 608 28.17 39.90 -30.23
C GLY A 608 28.16 39.72 -28.72
N ILE A 609 28.54 38.53 -28.23
CA ILE A 609 28.54 38.16 -26.81
C ILE A 609 29.85 37.50 -26.41
N THR A 610 30.21 37.60 -25.13
CA THR A 610 31.43 36.97 -24.60
C THR A 610 31.41 35.45 -24.75
N ALA A 611 32.59 34.87 -25.00
CA ALA A 611 32.75 33.42 -25.12
C ALA A 611 32.35 32.67 -23.82
N THR A 612 32.55 33.28 -22.65
CA THR A 612 32.15 32.72 -21.35
C THR A 612 30.64 32.59 -21.22
N CYS A 613 29.89 33.61 -21.64
CA CYS A 613 28.42 33.57 -21.61
C CYS A 613 27.88 32.48 -22.53
N LEU A 614 28.46 32.34 -23.72
CA LEU A 614 28.10 31.28 -24.67
C LEU A 614 28.42 29.88 -24.12
N ASP A 615 29.56 29.69 -23.47
CA ASP A 615 29.95 28.41 -22.85
C ASP A 615 28.98 28.01 -21.71
N THR A 616 28.66 28.94 -20.81
CA THR A 616 27.65 28.72 -19.74
C THR A 616 26.29 28.35 -20.33
N PHE A 617 25.86 29.02 -21.41
CA PHE A 617 24.61 28.70 -22.09
C PHE A 617 24.61 27.29 -22.71
N ILE A 618 25.69 26.91 -23.38
CA ILE A 618 25.82 25.59 -24.01
C ILE A 618 25.81 24.48 -22.94
N LYS A 619 26.58 24.66 -21.86
CA LYS A 619 26.66 23.73 -20.73
C LYS A 619 25.31 23.55 -20.04
N SER A 620 24.66 24.66 -19.67
CA SER A 620 23.38 24.63 -18.99
C SER A 620 22.28 24.03 -19.87
N CYS A 621 22.26 24.37 -21.17
CA CYS A 621 21.33 23.78 -22.14
C CYS A 621 21.52 22.27 -22.29
N ALA A 622 22.76 21.79 -22.39
CA ALA A 622 23.06 20.36 -22.45
C ALA A 622 22.60 19.63 -21.18
N GLY A 623 22.91 20.19 -20.00
CA GLY A 623 22.51 19.62 -18.71
C GLY A 623 21.00 19.50 -18.56
N TYR A 624 20.24 20.60 -18.75
CA TYR A 624 18.78 20.56 -18.68
C TYR A 624 18.15 19.66 -19.76
N SER A 625 18.76 19.53 -20.93
CA SER A 625 18.27 18.60 -21.97
C SER A 625 18.34 17.14 -21.53
N VAL A 626 19.45 16.74 -20.91
CA VAL A 626 19.64 15.37 -20.38
C VAL A 626 18.74 15.14 -19.17
N ILE A 627 18.69 16.08 -18.22
CA ILE A 627 17.89 15.95 -17.00
C ILE A 627 16.40 15.82 -17.34
N THR A 628 15.87 16.68 -18.21
CA THR A 628 14.46 16.63 -18.62
C THR A 628 14.11 15.35 -19.38
N TYR A 629 15.08 14.76 -20.10
CA TYR A 629 14.91 13.46 -20.74
C TYR A 629 14.86 12.32 -19.71
N ILE A 630 15.79 12.29 -18.75
CA ILE A 630 15.85 11.26 -17.69
C ILE A 630 14.59 11.30 -16.82
N LEU A 631 14.16 12.49 -16.41
CA LEU A 631 13.00 12.68 -15.53
C LEU A 631 11.65 12.63 -16.26
N GLY A 632 11.64 12.63 -17.60
CA GLY A 632 10.41 12.56 -18.38
C GLY A 632 9.49 13.78 -18.26
N ILE A 633 10.05 14.98 -18.03
CA ILE A 633 9.28 16.21 -17.78
C ILE A 633 8.51 16.65 -19.05
N GLY A 634 7.18 16.77 -18.93
CA GLY A 634 6.20 17.05 -20.00
C GLY A 634 5.84 18.53 -20.21
N ASP A 635 4.86 18.80 -21.08
CA ASP A 635 4.28 20.11 -21.45
C ASP A 635 5.25 21.28 -21.66
N ARG A 636 6.13 21.11 -22.65
CA ARG A 636 6.92 22.22 -23.19
C ARG A 636 6.05 23.06 -24.14
N LEU A 637 4.90 23.55 -23.66
CA LEU A 637 3.99 24.38 -24.46
C LEU A 637 4.72 25.64 -24.93
N ILE A 638 4.83 25.76 -26.27
CA ILE A 638 5.24 26.93 -27.05
C ILE A 638 6.03 27.95 -26.22
N VAL A 639 7.35 27.76 -26.16
CA VAL A 639 8.25 28.91 -26.13
C VAL A 639 7.82 29.74 -27.34
N SER A 640 7.09 30.84 -27.13
CA SER A 640 6.55 31.64 -28.24
C SER A 640 7.72 32.22 -29.05
N PHE A 641 8.12 31.48 -30.07
CA PHE A 641 9.13 31.81 -31.06
C PHE A 641 8.50 32.76 -32.08
N LYS A 642 8.15 33.97 -31.66
CA LYS A 642 7.89 35.07 -32.61
C LYS A 642 9.19 35.81 -32.91
N ASN A 643 10.18 35.11 -33.47
CA ASN A 643 11.23 35.61 -34.38
C ASN A 643 12.40 34.61 -34.47
N PRO A 644 12.83 34.22 -35.69
CA PRO A 644 13.85 33.19 -35.89
C PRO A 644 15.32 33.60 -35.62
N TYR A 645 15.60 34.80 -35.11
CA TYR A 645 16.95 35.28 -34.75
C TYR A 645 16.84 36.31 -33.60
N PRO A 646 17.68 36.38 -32.53
CA PRO A 646 18.80 35.54 -32.06
C PRO A 646 18.52 34.82 -30.71
N LEU A 647 19.09 33.62 -30.53
CA LEU A 647 18.57 32.55 -29.65
C LEU A 647 19.40 32.26 -28.38
N CYS A 648 20.20 33.20 -27.88
CA CYS A 648 21.13 32.92 -26.76
C CYS A 648 20.61 33.29 -25.35
N ASN A 649 19.45 33.97 -25.24
CA ASN A 649 19.10 34.68 -23.99
C ASN A 649 17.80 34.30 -23.30
N GLN A 650 16.99 33.43 -23.90
CA GLN A 650 15.71 33.02 -23.32
C GLN A 650 15.69 31.60 -22.77
N ILE A 651 16.70 30.77 -23.08
CA ILE A 651 16.64 29.35 -22.73
C ILE A 651 16.73 29.17 -21.22
N VAL A 652 17.69 29.81 -20.53
CA VAL A 652 17.87 29.60 -19.07
C VAL A 652 16.65 30.10 -18.28
N SER A 653 16.17 31.33 -18.53
CA SER A 653 15.06 31.88 -17.74
C SER A 653 13.65 31.35 -18.12
N LYS A 654 13.39 30.99 -19.38
CA LYS A 654 12.05 30.48 -19.79
C LYS A 654 11.94 28.95 -19.71
N PHE A 655 13.04 28.18 -19.79
CA PHE A 655 13.00 26.78 -19.38
C PHE A 655 12.70 26.70 -17.87
N HIS A 656 13.37 27.52 -17.05
CA HIS A 656 13.19 27.55 -15.60
C HIS A 656 11.76 27.74 -15.11
N VAL A 657 11.00 28.65 -15.71
CA VAL A 657 9.71 29.11 -15.15
C VAL A 657 8.49 28.44 -15.81
N ARG A 658 8.66 27.77 -16.95
CA ARG A 658 7.53 27.23 -17.74
C ARG A 658 7.62 25.76 -18.09
N ALA A 659 8.76 25.10 -17.89
CA ALA A 659 8.90 23.66 -18.16
C ALA A 659 8.21 22.76 -17.11
N LEU A 660 7.54 23.33 -16.10
CA LEU A 660 6.89 22.58 -15.01
C LEU A 660 5.37 22.80 -14.92
N ASN A 661 4.74 23.42 -15.92
CA ASN A 661 3.29 23.32 -16.03
C ASN A 661 2.95 21.96 -16.64
N PHE A 662 2.21 21.11 -15.93
CA PHE A 662 1.92 19.75 -16.34
C PHE A 662 0.63 19.67 -17.17
N GLY A 663 0.75 19.14 -18.40
CA GLY A 663 -0.31 18.92 -19.37
C GLY A 663 0.22 18.19 -20.62
N SER A 664 -0.66 17.81 -21.54
CA SER A 664 -0.56 16.57 -22.34
C SER A 664 0.00 16.72 -23.78
N ARG A 665 0.83 15.72 -24.17
CA ARG A 665 1.10 15.14 -25.52
C ARG A 665 1.86 15.94 -26.62
N LYS A 666 3.09 15.46 -26.93
CA LYS A 666 3.64 14.94 -28.23
C LYS A 666 5.15 15.24 -28.37
N LEU A 667 5.99 14.20 -28.52
CA LEU A 667 7.46 14.27 -28.36
C LEU A 667 8.33 13.84 -29.58
N SER A 668 7.76 13.32 -30.67
CA SER A 668 8.57 12.61 -31.69
C SER A 668 9.36 13.50 -32.67
N ASN A 669 8.78 14.60 -33.16
CA ASN A 669 9.39 15.33 -34.29
C ASN A 669 10.46 16.37 -33.90
N ILE A 670 10.52 16.76 -32.62
CA ILE A 670 11.40 17.85 -32.16
C ILE A 670 12.79 17.31 -31.78
N LEU A 671 12.86 16.14 -31.15
CA LEU A 671 14.13 15.48 -30.79
C LEU A 671 14.96 15.12 -32.04
N THR A 672 14.32 14.68 -33.12
CA THR A 672 15.01 14.29 -34.36
C THR A 672 15.66 15.49 -35.07
N ASN A 673 14.98 16.64 -35.10
CA ASN A 673 15.53 17.86 -35.68
C ASN A 673 16.59 18.50 -34.78
N PHE A 674 16.42 18.42 -33.45
CA PHE A 674 17.40 18.93 -32.49
C PHE A 674 18.72 18.14 -32.50
N VAL A 675 18.66 16.81 -32.55
CA VAL A 675 19.85 15.96 -32.66
C VAL A 675 20.60 16.25 -33.97
N LYS A 676 19.91 16.48 -35.09
CA LYS A 676 20.55 16.89 -36.35
C LYS A 676 21.27 18.24 -36.23
N THR A 677 20.63 19.23 -35.61
CA THR A 677 21.21 20.57 -35.43
C THR A 677 22.41 20.57 -34.47
N CYS A 678 22.31 19.86 -33.34
CA CYS A 678 23.42 19.71 -32.39
C CYS A 678 24.60 18.94 -32.98
N LYS A 679 24.34 17.92 -33.81
CA LYS A 679 25.39 17.18 -34.52
C LYS A 679 26.11 18.07 -35.55
N GLY A 680 25.38 18.95 -36.25
CA GLY A 680 25.97 19.97 -37.13
C GLY A 680 26.81 21.01 -36.38
N TYR A 681 26.34 21.46 -35.22
CA TYR A 681 27.05 22.43 -34.38
C TYR A 681 28.33 21.86 -33.77
N TYR A 682 28.26 20.63 -33.26
CA TYR A 682 29.42 19.92 -32.70
C TYR A 682 30.50 19.66 -33.76
N GLN A 683 30.12 19.30 -34.99
CA GLN A 683 31.07 19.14 -36.09
C GLN A 683 31.71 20.48 -36.49
N SER A 684 30.94 21.57 -36.47
CA SER A 684 31.47 22.91 -36.75
C SER A 684 32.47 23.37 -35.68
N LEU A 685 32.17 23.14 -34.40
CA LEU A 685 33.07 23.41 -33.27
C LEU A 685 34.33 22.53 -33.29
N LYS A 686 34.20 21.25 -33.66
CA LYS A 686 35.35 20.35 -33.82
C LYS A 686 36.27 20.80 -34.96
N THR A 687 35.69 21.33 -36.03
CA THR A 687 36.43 21.88 -37.18
C THR A 687 37.10 23.22 -36.82
N ALA A 688 36.41 24.08 -36.07
CA ALA A 688 36.96 25.33 -35.56
C ALA A 688 38.14 25.07 -34.61
N ARG A 689 38.00 24.14 -33.66
CA ARG A 689 39.05 23.76 -32.69
C ARG A 689 40.29 23.16 -33.39
N ARG A 690 40.10 22.36 -34.44
CA ARG A 690 41.20 21.85 -35.29
C ARG A 690 41.93 22.98 -36.03
N LYS A 691 41.21 23.98 -36.55
CA LYS A 691 41.81 25.16 -37.18
C LYS A 691 42.61 26.00 -36.17
N THR A 692 42.10 26.22 -34.95
CA THR A 692 42.82 26.97 -33.91
C THR A 692 44.08 26.23 -33.45
N GLN A 693 44.02 24.90 -33.35
CA GLN A 693 45.15 24.08 -32.93
C GLN A 693 46.23 24.03 -34.02
N SER A 694 45.84 23.95 -35.29
CA SER A 694 46.72 24.07 -36.47
C SER A 694 47.40 25.44 -36.57
N LEU A 695 46.67 26.54 -36.30
CA LEU A 695 47.23 27.89 -36.27
C LEU A 695 48.23 28.08 -35.11
N LYS A 696 47.98 27.47 -33.94
CA LYS A 696 48.96 27.45 -32.84
C LYS A 696 50.21 26.65 -33.20
N THR A 697 50.08 25.51 -33.88
CA THR A 697 51.26 24.73 -34.33
C THR A 697 52.05 25.46 -35.42
N ALA A 698 51.37 26.16 -36.32
CA ALA A 698 52.00 26.98 -37.35
C ALA A 698 52.80 28.14 -36.73
N ARG A 699 52.23 28.87 -35.74
CA ARG A 699 52.93 29.94 -35.00
C ARG A 699 54.16 29.44 -34.23
N LEU A 700 54.06 28.28 -33.58
CA LEU A 700 55.19 27.66 -32.89
C LEU A 700 56.31 27.25 -33.86
N LYS A 701 55.97 26.71 -35.04
CA LYS A 701 56.94 26.44 -36.11
C LYS A 701 57.58 27.72 -36.68
N THR A 702 56.83 28.82 -36.80
CA THR A 702 57.39 30.11 -37.27
C THR A 702 58.28 30.77 -36.22
N GLN A 703 57.98 30.62 -34.93
CA GLN A 703 58.86 31.06 -33.85
C GLN A 703 60.15 30.23 -33.81
N SER A 704 60.06 28.90 -33.92
CA SER A 704 61.22 27.99 -33.99
C SER A 704 62.14 28.26 -35.20
N LEU A 705 61.57 28.59 -36.37
CA LEU A 705 62.35 28.97 -37.56
C LEU A 705 63.00 30.35 -37.44
N LYS A 706 62.47 31.25 -36.62
CA LYS A 706 63.07 32.56 -36.34
C LYS A 706 64.20 32.47 -35.30
N THR A 707 64.12 31.56 -34.33
CA THR A 707 65.22 31.29 -33.38
C THR A 707 66.35 30.45 -33.97
N ALA A 708 66.16 29.78 -35.11
CA ALA A 708 67.22 29.05 -35.82
C ALA A 708 67.94 29.91 -36.88
N ARG A 709 67.55 31.19 -37.07
CA ARG A 709 68.15 32.15 -38.01
C ARG A 709 68.84 33.35 -37.32
N LEU A 710 68.85 33.35 -35.99
CA LEU A 710 69.71 34.16 -35.12
C LEU A 710 70.74 33.21 -34.53
#